data_AF-A0A415L5Z7-F1
#
_entry.id   AF-A0A415L5Z7-F1
#
_cell.length_a   1.000
_cell.length_b   1.000
_cell.length_c   1.000
_cell.angle_alpha   90.00
_cell.angle_beta   90.00
_cell.angle_gamma   90.00
#
_symmetry.space_group_name_H-M   'P 1'
#
loop_
_entity.id
_entity.type
_entity.pdbx_description
1 polymer ?
#
loop_
_entity_poly.entity_id
_entity_poly.type
_entity_poly.pdbx_seq_one_letter_code
_entity_poly.pdbx_strand_id
1 'polypeptide(L)'
;MRRKQLYAIILAGALAASSAPAAVFAAEGDVAATAETSEENPVDGETAAATEAPAEETPADTTAATEAPAEQAPAQEAAATTEAPAQEAAPAEQTQQTTEETPATQETPAAETSETTETEGETEELAPGETTEQTAISITLKATEEGQEDKVRYFDTLQHAIDAAPSYDAETAKDATVIEVSGQIALDATVTVPANKKVCIRAKDAVTITRKDANFADDMFNVSGENAELQFDVKEGADGASFTVSGKISDEESDSVGGSIVSVGTGAAFGMDAGVTLKENNSAANGGAITNVGGNIVLKGGTITGNNGAKGAVYSDSDIKVQGTVVVKENQPANIYLAGTSALVVSGAMTNSDISFTQEKAADKQVAVKSVENFAAADFNTAVGQIKYDTTDYTLALAENGLSATLQKKAAEATATPTPTPAPLTLKYKSGTLKWKDHTTVTLQMTVDGPCKWYYFFVDAGTDTKTIQNMYVAKDATNVMSTSGTIDVTAEKVPEKDSWLVVCAKPDSGAKAKMSVVKLNGSSFKKKRPAAAATTTTRPAKTYKVSESTVTGLDGSLKFFPGKFYEFTVTGAGMDNTSPVQGDERWYPVYWSTKKNPTTEQQNTTWRIGSGKGIKDGASYNIYIFLKKQVYNGKEWEDATPQDIKYITGSNGKALTFTAASISDKEWNAYIAELSGTPIPDNDGDNGGNGGSGDDADAELTATAAASEKDAGSKSKSAVSTADESPIGTMSALAALSLLAGGYIVVRKRKKEEL
;
A
#
# COMPACT_ATOMS: atom_id res chain seq x y z
N MET A 1 -35.92 28.03 -27.85
CA MET A 1 -35.00 27.11 -28.57
C MET A 1 -33.99 27.90 -29.41
N ARG A 2 -32.87 28.38 -28.84
CA ARG A 2 -31.76 29.05 -29.57
C ARG A 2 -30.37 28.80 -28.91
N ARG A 3 -30.15 27.60 -28.36
CA ARG A 3 -28.86 27.19 -27.74
C ARG A 3 -28.33 25.83 -28.21
N LYS A 4 -29.12 25.01 -28.93
CA LYS A 4 -28.71 23.67 -29.40
C LYS A 4 -28.10 23.63 -30.81
N GLN A 5 -28.09 24.74 -31.56
CA GLN A 5 -27.58 24.78 -32.95
C GLN A 5 -26.13 25.27 -33.10
N LEU A 6 -25.45 25.74 -32.04
CA LEU A 6 -24.06 26.21 -32.15
C LEU A 6 -23.02 25.08 -32.15
N TYR A 7 -23.30 23.95 -31.48
CA TYR A 7 -22.27 22.97 -31.14
C TYR A 7 -21.84 22.04 -32.28
N ALA A 8 -22.70 21.75 -33.26
CA ALA A 8 -22.34 20.90 -34.40
C ALA A 8 -21.41 21.59 -35.42
N ILE A 9 -21.38 22.93 -35.43
CA ILE A 9 -20.71 23.73 -36.48
C ILE A 9 -19.17 23.66 -36.36
N ILE A 10 -18.63 23.43 -35.16
CA ILE A 10 -17.18 23.49 -34.85
C ILE A 10 -16.39 22.31 -35.46
N LEU A 11 -17.02 21.16 -35.73
CA LEU A 11 -16.39 20.06 -36.48
C LEU A 11 -16.51 20.27 -37.99
N ALA A 12 -17.72 20.62 -38.49
CA ALA A 12 -17.94 20.83 -39.92
C ALA A 12 -17.04 21.93 -40.52
N GLY A 13 -16.80 23.00 -39.77
CA GLY A 13 -15.91 24.09 -40.20
C GLY A 13 -14.42 23.74 -40.28
N ALA A 14 -13.99 22.58 -39.78
CA ALA A 14 -12.57 22.19 -39.76
C ALA A 14 -12.08 21.54 -41.06
N LEU A 15 -12.95 20.84 -41.79
CA LEU A 15 -12.60 20.08 -43.00
C LEU A 15 -12.34 20.96 -44.24
N ALA A 16 -12.76 22.22 -44.24
CA ALA A 16 -12.75 23.08 -45.42
C ALA A 16 -11.47 23.93 -45.62
N ALA A 17 -10.48 23.84 -44.72
CA ALA A 17 -9.44 24.87 -44.58
C ALA A 17 -7.98 24.41 -44.83
N SER A 18 -7.74 23.18 -45.30
CA SER A 18 -6.38 22.58 -45.34
C SER A 18 -6.01 21.84 -46.64
N SER A 19 -6.39 22.39 -47.80
CA SER A 19 -6.11 21.79 -49.13
C SER A 19 -5.38 22.72 -50.11
N ALA A 20 -4.14 23.11 -49.77
CA ALA A 20 -3.24 23.84 -50.69
C ALA A 20 -1.76 23.43 -50.53
N PRO A 21 -1.13 22.76 -51.53
CA PRO A 21 0.30 22.46 -51.50
C PRO A 21 1.14 23.67 -51.91
N ALA A 22 2.08 24.08 -51.06
CA ALA A 22 2.98 25.21 -51.34
C ALA A 22 4.13 24.82 -52.29
N ALA A 23 4.08 25.29 -53.53
CA ALA A 23 5.15 25.13 -54.51
C ALA A 23 6.06 26.37 -54.56
N VAL A 24 7.35 26.13 -54.27
CA VAL A 24 8.56 26.85 -54.73
C VAL A 24 8.38 28.26 -55.31
N PHE A 25 9.00 29.25 -54.65
CA PHE A 25 9.86 30.23 -55.34
C PHE A 25 11.05 30.61 -54.47
N ALA A 26 12.21 30.83 -55.11
CA ALA A 26 13.45 31.26 -54.47
C ALA A 26 13.86 32.64 -54.99
N ALA A 27 14.57 33.40 -54.16
CA ALA A 27 15.32 34.59 -54.55
C ALA A 27 16.54 34.73 -53.63
N GLU A 28 17.68 35.10 -54.20
CA GLU A 28 18.97 35.20 -53.50
C GLU A 28 19.19 36.58 -52.85
N GLY A 29 20.04 36.65 -51.83
CA GLY A 29 20.46 37.90 -51.16
C GLY A 29 21.67 37.63 -50.26
N ASP A 30 22.80 38.25 -50.56
CA ASP A 30 24.12 37.72 -50.16
C ASP A 30 24.81 38.43 -48.97
N VAL A 31 25.69 37.67 -48.30
CA VAL A 31 26.80 38.00 -47.38
C VAL A 31 26.95 39.43 -46.81
N ALA A 32 26.98 39.52 -45.45
CA ALA A 32 28.03 40.16 -44.60
C ALA A 32 27.55 40.34 -43.15
N ALA A 33 28.35 40.55 -42.09
CA ALA A 33 29.64 40.00 -41.62
C ALA A 33 30.17 40.89 -40.46
N THR A 34 30.09 40.40 -39.22
CA THR A 34 30.96 40.74 -38.05
C THR A 34 31.00 42.15 -37.42
N ALA A 35 31.45 42.18 -36.16
CA ALA A 35 31.91 43.31 -35.33
C ALA A 35 30.84 44.26 -34.73
N GLU A 36 31.01 44.90 -33.57
CA GLU A 36 31.70 44.67 -32.27
C GLU A 36 31.68 46.04 -31.51
N THR A 37 31.72 46.06 -30.17
CA THR A 37 31.94 47.28 -29.32
C THR A 37 30.92 48.45 -29.44
N SER A 38 30.76 49.39 -28.50
CA SER A 38 31.30 49.58 -27.12
C SER A 38 30.32 50.41 -26.25
N GLU A 39 30.66 50.58 -24.97
CA GLU A 39 29.96 51.36 -23.94
C GLU A 39 29.98 52.89 -24.21
N GLU A 40 28.95 53.63 -23.76
CA GLU A 40 29.11 54.64 -22.67
C GLU A 40 27.76 55.28 -22.23
N ASN A 41 27.74 55.66 -20.96
CA ASN A 41 26.88 56.66 -20.28
C ASN A 41 27.87 57.75 -19.74
N PRO A 42 27.51 58.98 -19.29
CA PRO A 42 26.24 59.32 -18.60
C PRO A 42 25.70 60.79 -18.71
N VAL A 43 24.43 60.99 -18.26
CA VAL A 43 23.94 62.06 -17.32
C VAL A 43 23.80 63.57 -17.71
N ASP A 44 22.68 64.13 -17.19
CA ASP A 44 22.26 65.53 -16.88
C ASP A 44 21.92 66.61 -17.96
N GLY A 45 20.86 67.38 -17.63
CA GLY A 45 20.32 68.53 -18.37
C GLY A 45 18.94 68.97 -17.82
N GLU A 46 18.91 69.90 -16.85
CA GLU A 46 17.75 70.23 -15.98
C GLU A 46 16.88 71.42 -16.45
N THR A 47 15.80 71.69 -15.69
CA THR A 47 14.85 72.85 -15.64
C THR A 47 13.58 72.74 -16.51
N ALA A 48 12.31 72.83 -16.03
CA ALA A 48 11.59 73.57 -14.96
C ALA A 48 10.82 74.81 -15.49
N ALA A 49 9.65 75.25 -14.98
CA ALA A 49 8.56 74.71 -14.14
C ALA A 49 7.35 75.70 -14.25
N ALA A 50 6.16 75.59 -13.64
CA ALA A 50 5.52 74.66 -12.68
C ALA A 50 4.06 74.38 -13.15
N THR A 51 2.90 74.41 -12.45
CA THR A 51 2.36 74.66 -11.07
C THR A 51 0.89 74.09 -11.10
N GLU A 52 0.02 73.92 -10.08
CA GLU A 52 -0.11 74.20 -8.63
C GLU A 52 -0.92 73.03 -7.95
N ALA A 53 -1.45 73.19 -6.73
CA ALA A 53 -2.47 72.31 -6.08
C ALA A 53 -3.69 73.19 -5.62
N PRO A 54 -4.59 72.90 -4.63
CA PRO A 54 -4.72 71.86 -3.58
C PRO A 54 -5.86 70.83 -3.89
N ALA A 55 -6.14 69.72 -3.16
CA ALA A 55 -5.92 69.20 -1.80
C ALA A 55 -7.13 69.30 -0.82
N GLU A 56 -7.60 68.10 -0.40
CA GLU A 56 -8.21 67.67 0.88
C GLU A 56 -9.45 68.38 1.49
N GLU A 57 -10.42 67.56 1.97
CA GLU A 57 -11.17 67.72 3.24
C GLU A 57 -12.03 66.45 3.49
N THR A 58 -12.35 66.16 4.76
CA THR A 58 -13.25 65.07 5.20
C THR A 58 -14.20 65.64 6.27
N PRO A 59 -15.42 65.09 6.44
CA PRO A 59 -15.92 64.95 7.81
C PRO A 59 -16.56 63.59 8.10
N ALA A 60 -16.66 63.25 9.39
CA ALA A 60 -17.18 61.98 9.86
C ALA A 60 -18.21 62.13 10.99
N ASP A 61 -19.06 61.10 11.08
CA ASP A 61 -19.74 60.58 12.27
C ASP A 61 -20.85 61.40 12.99
N THR A 62 -21.94 60.70 13.33
CA THR A 62 -22.50 60.68 14.70
C THR A 62 -23.55 59.56 14.86
N THR A 63 -23.16 58.51 15.58
CA THR A 63 -23.92 57.79 16.65
C THR A 63 -25.43 58.07 16.82
N ALA A 64 -26.31 57.10 17.15
CA ALA A 64 -26.26 55.63 17.34
C ALA A 64 -27.75 55.14 17.47
N ALA A 65 -28.23 54.08 18.14
CA ALA A 65 -27.69 53.03 19.03
C ALA A 65 -28.69 51.85 19.16
N THR A 66 -28.24 50.70 19.69
CA THR A 66 -29.05 49.55 20.23
C THR A 66 -29.95 48.79 19.22
N GLU A 67 -30.30 47.51 19.40
CA GLU A 67 -30.12 46.55 20.52
C GLU A 67 -29.74 45.15 19.97
N ALA A 68 -29.36 44.23 20.87
CA ALA A 68 -29.32 42.78 20.61
C ALA A 68 -29.96 42.05 21.80
N PRO A 69 -30.49 40.84 21.59
CA PRO A 69 -30.16 39.77 22.54
C PRO A 69 -29.84 38.41 21.86
N ALA A 70 -29.41 37.46 22.68
CA ALA A 70 -29.09 36.07 22.33
C ALA A 70 -29.89 35.09 23.22
N GLU A 71 -29.63 33.78 23.06
CA GLU A 71 -30.20 32.65 23.84
C GLU A 71 -31.72 32.44 23.67
N GLN A 72 -32.30 31.23 23.79
CA GLN A 72 -31.87 30.00 24.47
C GLN A 72 -32.18 28.72 23.66
N ALA A 73 -31.65 27.59 24.14
CA ALA A 73 -32.26 26.26 23.96
C ALA A 73 -32.69 25.69 25.33
N PRO A 74 -33.68 24.79 25.36
CA PRO A 74 -33.66 23.67 26.31
C PRO A 74 -33.91 22.31 25.62
N ALA A 75 -33.89 21.21 26.39
CA ALA A 75 -33.89 19.84 25.88
C ALA A 75 -34.78 18.86 26.69
N GLN A 76 -34.91 17.64 26.15
CA GLN A 76 -35.30 16.36 26.80
C GLN A 76 -36.76 16.07 27.22
N GLU A 77 -37.20 14.87 26.81
CA GLU A 77 -37.99 13.85 27.56
C GLU A 77 -39.44 14.13 28.03
N ALA A 78 -40.34 13.14 28.19
CA ALA A 78 -40.41 11.75 27.69
C ALA A 78 -41.82 11.12 27.89
N ALA A 79 -42.13 10.05 27.12
CA ALA A 79 -43.13 9.00 27.38
C ALA A 79 -44.64 9.42 27.43
N ALA A 80 -45.65 8.53 27.39
CA ALA A 80 -45.68 7.05 27.35
C ALA A 80 -46.96 6.50 26.66
N THR A 81 -46.88 5.28 26.06
CA THR A 81 -47.96 4.26 25.85
C THR A 81 -49.27 4.67 25.10
N THR A 82 -49.94 3.83 24.29
CA THR A 82 -50.62 2.53 24.54
C THR A 82 -51.19 2.04 23.19
N GLU A 83 -51.22 0.78 22.71
CA GLU A 83 -50.79 -0.54 23.24
C GLU A 83 -50.26 -1.48 22.10
N ALA A 84 -50.75 -2.73 22.00
CA ALA A 84 -50.40 -3.80 21.03
C ALA A 84 -51.67 -4.72 20.85
N PRO A 85 -51.67 -6.03 20.45
CA PRO A 85 -50.58 -6.94 20.03
C PRO A 85 -50.86 -7.95 18.86
N ALA A 86 -49.80 -8.71 18.52
CA ALA A 86 -49.79 -10.07 17.90
C ALA A 86 -50.27 -10.22 16.43
N GLN A 87 -49.90 -11.26 15.65
CA GLN A 87 -49.16 -12.52 15.90
C GLN A 87 -48.46 -12.92 14.57
N GLU A 88 -47.12 -13.03 14.43
CA GLU A 88 -46.22 -14.14 14.81
C GLU A 88 -46.58 -15.55 14.29
N ALA A 89 -45.80 -16.09 13.33
CA ALA A 89 -45.10 -17.40 13.38
C ALA A 89 -44.51 -17.85 12.02
N ALA A 90 -43.31 -18.45 12.03
CA ALA A 90 -42.83 -19.41 11.02
C ALA A 90 -42.88 -20.84 11.62
N PRO A 91 -42.67 -21.94 10.87
CA PRO A 91 -41.35 -22.61 10.96
C PRO A 91 -40.88 -23.55 9.81
N ALA A 92 -39.56 -23.76 9.78
CA ALA A 92 -38.81 -25.03 9.60
C ALA A 92 -38.77 -25.83 8.26
N GLU A 93 -37.66 -26.57 8.13
CA GLU A 93 -37.29 -27.53 7.07
C GLU A 93 -37.67 -28.98 7.46
N GLN A 94 -37.65 -29.95 6.51
CA GLN A 94 -36.72 -31.11 6.58
C GLN A 94 -36.79 -32.14 5.40
N THR A 95 -35.62 -32.41 4.82
CA THR A 95 -35.05 -33.71 4.33
C THR A 95 -35.68 -34.61 3.24
N GLN A 96 -34.79 -35.11 2.36
CA GLN A 96 -34.70 -36.49 1.77
C GLN A 96 -35.68 -36.89 0.64
N GLN A 97 -35.34 -37.72 -0.38
CA GLN A 97 -34.05 -38.24 -0.91
C GLN A 97 -34.29 -39.00 -2.25
N THR A 98 -33.30 -39.03 -3.19
CA THR A 98 -33.18 -40.01 -4.33
C THR A 98 -34.26 -39.94 -5.44
N THR A 99 -34.11 -40.39 -6.70
CA THR A 99 -33.02 -41.06 -7.47
C THR A 99 -32.97 -40.53 -8.93
N GLU A 100 -31.80 -40.66 -9.55
CA GLU A 100 -31.46 -40.72 -10.98
C GLU A 100 -32.49 -41.38 -11.94
N GLU A 101 -32.75 -40.79 -13.13
CA GLU A 101 -32.55 -41.44 -14.45
C GLU A 101 -32.76 -40.51 -15.67
N THR A 102 -32.11 -40.88 -16.78
CA THR A 102 -32.18 -40.34 -18.16
C THR A 102 -31.81 -41.53 -19.08
N PRO A 103 -32.25 -41.71 -20.35
CA PRO A 103 -32.97 -40.81 -21.28
C PRO A 103 -34.24 -41.42 -21.91
N ALA A 104 -34.91 -40.68 -22.82
CA ALA A 104 -35.40 -41.23 -24.11
C ALA A 104 -35.89 -40.15 -25.09
N THR A 105 -35.78 -40.44 -26.39
CA THR A 105 -36.05 -39.56 -27.53
C THR A 105 -37.48 -39.74 -28.10
N GLN A 106 -37.92 -38.75 -28.90
CA GLN A 106 -38.65 -38.90 -30.19
C GLN A 106 -40.19 -38.73 -30.27
N GLU A 107 -40.59 -38.12 -31.41
CA GLU A 107 -41.88 -38.14 -32.15
C GLU A 107 -43.07 -37.20 -31.79
N THR A 108 -43.04 -36.04 -32.46
CA THR A 108 -44.16 -35.24 -33.01
C THR A 108 -45.20 -36.09 -33.75
N PRO A 109 -46.53 -35.93 -33.55
CA PRO A 109 -47.37 -34.98 -34.31
C PRO A 109 -48.31 -34.13 -33.40
N ALA A 110 -48.77 -32.91 -33.71
CA ALA A 110 -49.49 -32.37 -34.89
C ALA A 110 -50.92 -32.94 -35.07
N ALA A 111 -52.00 -32.16 -35.30
CA ALA A 111 -52.25 -30.71 -35.16
C ALA A 111 -53.76 -30.42 -35.30
N GLU A 112 -54.27 -29.33 -34.70
CA GLU A 112 -55.46 -28.55 -35.14
C GLU A 112 -55.23 -27.08 -34.73
N THR A 113 -54.76 -26.16 -35.58
CA THR A 113 -55.48 -25.37 -36.61
C THR A 113 -56.64 -24.48 -36.11
N SER A 114 -56.38 -23.18 -36.01
CA SER A 114 -57.39 -22.13 -36.23
C SER A 114 -56.76 -20.86 -36.83
N GLU A 115 -56.91 -20.74 -38.15
CA GLU A 115 -56.94 -19.52 -38.98
C GLU A 115 -55.91 -18.39 -38.76
N THR A 116 -54.98 -18.36 -39.71
CA THR A 116 -54.22 -17.22 -40.24
C THR A 116 -54.92 -15.86 -40.19
N THR A 117 -54.18 -14.84 -39.76
CA THR A 117 -54.00 -13.63 -40.60
C THR A 117 -52.55 -13.55 -41.02
N GLU A 118 -52.27 -13.98 -42.26
CA GLU A 118 -50.99 -13.70 -42.91
C GLU A 118 -50.94 -12.21 -43.27
N THR A 119 -50.21 -11.44 -42.48
CA THR A 119 -49.49 -10.28 -43.04
C THR A 119 -48.15 -10.83 -43.47
N GLU A 120 -47.80 -10.72 -44.75
CA GLU A 120 -46.42 -10.91 -45.24
C GLU A 120 -45.56 -9.76 -44.69
N GLY A 121 -45.19 -9.85 -43.42
CA GLY A 121 -44.19 -8.98 -42.82
C GLY A 121 -42.85 -9.34 -43.43
N GLU A 122 -42.20 -8.35 -44.06
CA GLU A 122 -40.86 -8.50 -44.60
C GLU A 122 -39.93 -9.02 -43.51
N THR A 123 -39.37 -10.22 -43.71
CA THR A 123 -38.20 -10.66 -42.93
C THR A 123 -37.03 -9.80 -43.35
N GLU A 124 -36.86 -8.65 -42.70
CA GLU A 124 -35.64 -7.85 -42.78
C GLU A 124 -34.43 -8.78 -42.55
N GLU A 125 -33.57 -8.86 -43.55
CA GLU A 125 -32.32 -9.62 -43.46
C GLU A 125 -31.43 -8.95 -42.41
N LEU A 126 -31.29 -9.59 -41.24
CA LEU A 126 -30.44 -9.09 -40.16
C LEU A 126 -29.01 -8.90 -40.67
N ALA A 127 -28.42 -7.75 -40.35
CA ALA A 127 -27.04 -7.47 -40.73
C ALA A 127 -26.07 -8.47 -40.06
N PRO A 128 -24.85 -8.67 -40.60
CA PRO A 128 -23.82 -9.46 -39.93
C PRO A 128 -23.62 -9.02 -38.48
N GLY A 129 -23.76 -9.96 -37.52
CA GLY A 129 -23.67 -9.68 -36.08
C GLY A 129 -24.92 -9.09 -35.43
N GLU A 130 -25.97 -8.78 -36.18
CA GLU A 130 -27.25 -8.32 -35.65
C GLU A 130 -28.08 -9.48 -35.10
N THR A 131 -28.78 -9.24 -33.98
CA THR A 131 -29.64 -10.22 -33.32
C THR A 131 -30.93 -9.57 -32.82
N THR A 132 -31.98 -10.39 -32.68
CA THR A 132 -33.24 -10.01 -32.03
C THR A 132 -33.17 -10.11 -30.50
N GLU A 133 -32.15 -10.76 -29.95
CA GLU A 133 -31.90 -10.81 -28.51
C GLU A 133 -31.23 -9.51 -28.01
N GLN A 134 -31.61 -9.03 -26.82
CA GLN A 134 -31.05 -7.80 -26.26
C GLN A 134 -29.59 -8.01 -25.83
N THR A 135 -28.66 -7.32 -26.48
CA THR A 135 -27.22 -7.31 -26.13
C THR A 135 -26.80 -6.01 -25.43
N ALA A 136 -25.52 -5.95 -25.05
CA ALA A 136 -24.86 -4.77 -24.48
C ALA A 136 -24.52 -3.68 -25.51
N ILE A 137 -24.82 -3.88 -26.80
CA ILE A 137 -24.43 -2.99 -27.91
C ILE A 137 -25.64 -2.78 -28.81
N SER A 138 -26.08 -1.53 -28.95
CA SER A 138 -27.36 -1.22 -29.61
C SER A 138 -27.28 0.03 -30.50
N ILE A 139 -28.02 0.03 -31.61
CA ILE A 139 -28.29 1.23 -32.43
C ILE A 139 -29.79 1.46 -32.44
N THR A 140 -30.20 2.66 -32.02
CA THR A 140 -31.61 3.10 -32.05
C THR A 140 -31.84 3.87 -33.35
N LEU A 141 -32.49 3.22 -34.33
CA LEU A 141 -32.95 3.87 -35.55
C LEU A 141 -34.24 4.65 -35.26
N LYS A 142 -34.29 5.91 -35.70
CA LYS A 142 -35.49 6.72 -35.52
C LYS A 142 -36.57 6.35 -36.52
N ALA A 143 -37.82 6.37 -36.06
CA ALA A 143 -38.99 6.30 -36.94
C ALA A 143 -38.92 7.34 -38.06
N THR A 144 -39.12 6.90 -39.30
CA THR A 144 -39.19 7.78 -40.50
C THR A 144 -40.58 8.39 -40.70
N GLU A 145 -41.61 7.83 -40.06
CA GLU A 145 -43.00 8.31 -40.12
C GLU A 145 -43.52 8.75 -38.75
N GLU A 146 -44.32 9.81 -38.72
CA GLU A 146 -44.87 10.40 -37.50
C GLU A 146 -45.95 9.50 -36.87
N GLY A 147 -45.53 8.64 -35.95
CA GLY A 147 -46.41 7.70 -35.22
C GLY A 147 -45.88 6.27 -35.11
N GLN A 148 -44.79 5.91 -35.80
CA GLN A 148 -44.07 4.65 -35.56
C GLN A 148 -43.13 4.78 -34.34
N GLU A 149 -42.75 3.68 -33.72
CA GLU A 149 -41.76 3.64 -32.63
C GLU A 149 -40.32 3.53 -33.17
N ASP A 150 -39.33 4.02 -32.41
CA ASP A 150 -37.91 3.93 -32.76
C ASP A 150 -37.43 2.45 -32.72
N LYS A 151 -36.94 1.93 -33.85
CA LYS A 151 -36.45 0.55 -33.96
C LYS A 151 -35.05 0.41 -33.34
N VAL A 152 -34.95 -0.35 -32.25
CA VAL A 152 -33.65 -0.74 -31.65
C VAL A 152 -33.12 -2.01 -32.34
N ARG A 153 -31.86 -1.95 -32.78
CA ARG A 153 -31.09 -3.07 -33.35
C ARG A 153 -29.98 -3.45 -32.38
N TYR A 154 -29.78 -4.74 -32.11
CA TYR A 154 -28.77 -5.25 -31.17
C TYR A 154 -27.65 -5.98 -31.90
N PHE A 155 -26.42 -5.83 -31.41
CA PHE A 155 -25.22 -6.39 -32.05
C PHE A 155 -24.37 -7.18 -31.06
N ASP A 156 -23.70 -8.21 -31.55
CA ASP A 156 -22.73 -9.01 -30.79
C ASP A 156 -21.41 -8.26 -30.47
N THR A 157 -20.98 -7.37 -31.36
CA THR A 157 -19.70 -6.66 -31.31
C THR A 157 -19.81 -5.19 -31.73
N LEU A 158 -18.81 -4.39 -31.31
CA LEU A 158 -18.72 -2.99 -31.75
C LEU A 158 -18.40 -2.86 -33.24
N GLN A 159 -17.65 -3.82 -33.82
CA GLN A 159 -17.33 -3.78 -35.25
C GLN A 159 -18.59 -3.96 -36.10
N HIS A 160 -19.41 -4.98 -35.81
CA HIS A 160 -20.67 -5.19 -36.53
C HIS A 160 -21.64 -4.00 -36.40
N ALA A 161 -21.69 -3.33 -35.24
CA ALA A 161 -22.46 -2.09 -35.08
C ALA A 161 -21.90 -0.92 -35.95
N ILE A 162 -20.57 -0.76 -36.03
CA ILE A 162 -19.92 0.26 -36.89
C ILE A 162 -20.12 -0.06 -38.37
N ASP A 163 -20.08 -1.33 -38.75
CA ASP A 163 -20.28 -1.80 -40.12
C ASP A 163 -21.74 -1.61 -40.56
N ALA A 164 -22.70 -1.83 -39.66
CA ALA A 164 -24.14 -1.61 -39.87
C ALA A 164 -24.58 -0.13 -39.81
N ALA A 165 -23.73 0.78 -39.30
CA ALA A 165 -24.01 2.22 -39.34
C ALA A 165 -24.04 2.77 -40.79
N PRO A 166 -24.90 3.74 -41.14
CA PRO A 166 -24.87 4.37 -42.46
C PRO A 166 -23.52 5.04 -42.75
N SER A 167 -23.16 5.11 -44.04
CA SER A 167 -22.05 5.95 -44.49
C SER A 167 -22.38 7.43 -44.25
N TYR A 168 -21.38 8.18 -43.85
CA TYR A 168 -21.44 9.64 -43.74
C TYR A 168 -21.64 10.29 -45.10
N ASP A 169 -22.55 11.25 -45.15
CA ASP A 169 -22.76 12.10 -46.31
C ASP A 169 -22.93 13.55 -45.87
N ALA A 170 -22.16 14.45 -46.47
CA ALA A 170 -22.07 15.85 -46.06
C ALA A 170 -23.33 16.68 -46.38
N GLU A 171 -24.31 16.15 -47.11
CA GLU A 171 -25.60 16.80 -47.39
C GLU A 171 -26.76 16.15 -46.60
N THR A 172 -26.80 14.82 -46.53
CA THR A 172 -27.95 14.01 -46.11
C THR A 172 -27.75 13.25 -44.79
N ALA A 173 -26.52 12.80 -44.46
CA ALA A 173 -26.21 11.98 -43.29
C ALA A 173 -25.07 12.60 -42.46
N LYS A 174 -25.36 13.77 -41.87
CA LYS A 174 -24.38 14.65 -41.22
C LYS A 174 -24.00 14.26 -39.79
N ASP A 175 -24.94 13.74 -39.03
CA ASP A 175 -24.78 13.43 -37.61
C ASP A 175 -24.12 12.05 -37.42
N ALA A 176 -23.33 11.89 -36.35
CA ALA A 176 -22.71 10.61 -36.02
C ALA A 176 -23.75 9.58 -35.56
N THR A 177 -23.65 8.35 -36.06
CA THR A 177 -24.52 7.23 -35.66
C THR A 177 -24.24 6.87 -34.21
N VAL A 178 -25.27 6.91 -33.35
CA VAL A 178 -25.11 6.60 -31.92
C VAL A 178 -25.18 5.10 -31.71
N ILE A 179 -24.08 4.52 -31.25
CA ILE A 179 -23.98 3.15 -30.75
C ILE A 179 -24.08 3.24 -29.23
N GLU A 180 -25.23 2.91 -28.68
CA GLU A 180 -25.48 2.94 -27.25
C GLU A 180 -25.02 1.63 -26.59
N VAL A 181 -24.16 1.73 -25.59
CA VAL A 181 -23.49 0.61 -24.91
C VAL A 181 -23.78 0.55 -23.40
N SER A 182 -23.73 -0.64 -22.82
CA SER A 182 -23.95 -0.90 -21.38
C SER A 182 -22.94 -1.92 -20.81
N GLY A 183 -22.69 -1.85 -19.50
CA GLY A 183 -21.94 -2.88 -18.77
C GLY A 183 -20.47 -3.10 -19.20
N GLN A 184 -20.04 -4.36 -19.30
CA GLN A 184 -18.65 -4.73 -19.62
C GLN A 184 -18.52 -5.31 -21.03
N ILE A 185 -17.56 -4.80 -21.80
CA ILE A 185 -17.27 -5.24 -23.18
C ILE A 185 -15.77 -5.57 -23.27
N ALA A 186 -15.45 -6.77 -23.75
CA ALA A 186 -14.08 -7.28 -23.86
C ALA A 186 -13.68 -7.48 -25.33
N LEU A 187 -12.68 -6.74 -25.81
CA LEU A 187 -12.24 -6.75 -27.20
C LEU A 187 -11.16 -7.81 -27.44
N ASP A 188 -11.38 -8.71 -28.40
CA ASP A 188 -10.37 -9.63 -28.96
C ASP A 188 -9.61 -9.07 -30.17
N ALA A 189 -10.15 -8.03 -30.82
CA ALA A 189 -9.57 -7.41 -32.01
C ALA A 189 -9.75 -5.88 -32.04
N THR A 190 -8.97 -5.22 -32.90
CA THR A 190 -9.04 -3.76 -33.13
C THR A 190 -10.37 -3.36 -33.76
N VAL A 191 -11.12 -2.53 -33.04
CA VAL A 191 -12.35 -1.93 -33.54
C VAL A 191 -11.99 -0.81 -34.53
N THR A 192 -12.35 -0.98 -35.80
CA THR A 192 -11.92 -0.11 -36.90
C THR A 192 -13.08 0.75 -37.41
N VAL A 193 -12.86 2.07 -37.42
CA VAL A 193 -13.74 3.07 -38.05
C VAL A 193 -13.08 3.52 -39.37
N PRO A 194 -13.56 3.04 -40.53
CA PRO A 194 -13.00 3.37 -41.84
C PRO A 194 -13.49 4.73 -42.38
N ALA A 195 -12.92 5.12 -43.53
CA ALA A 195 -13.32 6.32 -44.28
C ALA A 195 -14.84 6.43 -44.46
N ASN A 196 -15.37 7.65 -44.32
CA ASN A 196 -16.78 7.98 -44.41
C ASN A 196 -17.70 7.18 -43.44
N LYS A 197 -17.21 6.76 -42.27
CA LYS A 197 -18.04 6.34 -41.13
C LYS A 197 -17.94 7.36 -40.01
N LYS A 198 -19.08 7.81 -39.48
CA LYS A 198 -19.16 8.67 -38.29
C LYS A 198 -19.99 8.00 -37.21
N VAL A 199 -19.35 7.69 -36.09
CA VAL A 199 -19.94 6.92 -34.98
C VAL A 199 -19.67 7.57 -33.63
N CYS A 200 -20.65 7.48 -32.73
CA CYS A 200 -20.58 7.94 -31.35
C CYS A 200 -20.92 6.77 -30.44
N ILE A 201 -19.92 6.23 -29.74
CA ILE A 201 -20.11 5.18 -28.74
C ILE A 201 -20.50 5.86 -27.42
N ARG A 202 -21.73 5.64 -26.99
CA ARG A 202 -22.35 6.32 -25.85
C ARG A 202 -22.68 5.35 -24.72
N ALA A 203 -22.11 5.56 -23.55
CA ALA A 203 -22.50 4.83 -22.34
C ALA A 203 -23.92 5.19 -21.88
N LYS A 204 -24.78 4.17 -21.76
CA LYS A 204 -26.12 4.25 -21.12
C LYS A 204 -26.03 4.26 -19.59
N ASP A 205 -25.06 3.52 -19.06
CA ASP A 205 -24.83 3.27 -17.63
C ASP A 205 -23.31 3.28 -17.33
N ALA A 206 -22.84 2.54 -16.32
CA ALA A 206 -21.42 2.46 -15.96
C ALA A 206 -20.69 1.44 -16.85
N VAL A 207 -20.18 1.92 -17.98
CA VAL A 207 -19.55 1.10 -19.02
C VAL A 207 -18.04 0.96 -18.80
N THR A 208 -17.52 -0.26 -18.99
CA THR A 208 -16.07 -0.52 -19.06
C THR A 208 -15.74 -1.37 -20.29
N ILE A 209 -14.91 -0.82 -21.18
CA ILE A 209 -14.30 -1.57 -22.28
C ILE A 209 -12.87 -1.97 -21.89
N THR A 210 -12.52 -3.24 -22.08
CA THR A 210 -11.15 -3.76 -21.88
C THR A 210 -10.66 -4.54 -23.09
N ARG A 211 -9.37 -4.85 -23.11
CA ARG A 211 -8.86 -6.00 -23.89
C ARG A 211 -9.39 -7.30 -23.27
N LYS A 212 -9.63 -8.33 -24.08
CA LYS A 212 -10.17 -9.63 -23.65
C LYS A 212 -9.12 -10.50 -22.97
N ASP A 213 -7.91 -10.48 -23.49
CA ASP A 213 -6.73 -11.12 -22.93
C ASP A 213 -5.44 -10.46 -23.43
N ALA A 214 -4.30 -10.86 -22.89
CA ALA A 214 -3.00 -10.25 -23.15
C ALA A 214 -2.40 -10.53 -24.55
N ASN A 215 -3.01 -11.40 -25.37
CA ASN A 215 -2.55 -11.61 -26.75
C ASN A 215 -3.01 -10.48 -27.68
N PHE A 216 -4.11 -9.79 -27.36
CA PHE A 216 -4.57 -8.63 -28.12
C PHE A 216 -3.72 -7.39 -27.80
N ALA A 217 -2.60 -7.26 -28.50
CA ALA A 217 -1.58 -6.23 -28.26
C ALA A 217 -1.62 -5.02 -29.23
N ASP A 218 -2.53 -5.00 -30.21
CA ASP A 218 -2.64 -3.91 -31.18
C ASP A 218 -3.44 -2.71 -30.63
N ASP A 219 -3.78 -1.73 -31.48
CA ASP A 219 -4.65 -0.60 -31.09
C ASP A 219 -6.05 -1.12 -30.68
N MET A 220 -6.66 -0.61 -29.60
CA MET A 220 -8.03 -1.02 -29.24
C MET A 220 -9.05 -0.47 -30.25
N PHE A 221 -8.88 0.80 -30.64
CA PHE A 221 -9.66 1.49 -31.66
C PHE A 221 -8.75 2.11 -32.71
N ASN A 222 -9.06 1.92 -33.99
CA ASN A 222 -8.35 2.53 -35.12
C ASN A 222 -9.33 3.35 -35.97
N VAL A 223 -9.08 4.66 -36.09
CA VAL A 223 -9.92 5.61 -36.85
C VAL A 223 -9.07 6.13 -38.00
N SER A 224 -9.40 5.77 -39.25
CA SER A 224 -8.52 6.09 -40.39
C SER A 224 -9.26 6.31 -41.70
N GLY A 225 -8.72 7.22 -42.50
CA GLY A 225 -9.29 7.63 -43.78
C GLY A 225 -10.17 8.87 -43.69
N GLU A 226 -10.49 9.44 -44.86
CA GLU A 226 -11.21 10.70 -44.99
C GLU A 226 -12.63 10.62 -44.37
N ASN A 227 -13.02 11.66 -43.62
CA ASN A 227 -14.28 11.76 -42.90
C ASN A 227 -14.55 10.67 -41.83
N ALA A 228 -13.59 9.79 -41.54
CA ALA A 228 -13.72 8.81 -40.46
C ALA A 228 -13.77 9.51 -39.10
N GLU A 229 -14.80 9.24 -38.29
CA GLU A 229 -14.98 9.92 -37.00
C GLU A 229 -15.48 8.97 -35.91
N LEU A 230 -14.77 8.96 -34.79
CA LEU A 230 -15.17 8.25 -33.57
C LEU A 230 -15.34 9.25 -32.43
N GLN A 231 -16.49 9.23 -31.77
CA GLN A 231 -16.70 9.96 -30.52
C GLN A 231 -16.97 8.98 -29.36
N PHE A 232 -16.39 9.24 -28.19
CA PHE A 232 -16.76 8.59 -26.93
C PHE A 232 -17.57 9.57 -26.07
N ASP A 233 -18.72 9.11 -25.57
CA ASP A 233 -19.72 9.95 -24.91
C ASP A 233 -20.42 9.24 -23.73
N VAL A 234 -21.05 10.01 -22.84
CA VAL A 234 -21.86 9.53 -21.72
C VAL A 234 -23.24 10.17 -21.79
N LYS A 235 -24.30 9.38 -21.66
CA LYS A 235 -25.68 9.86 -21.87
C LYS A 235 -26.06 10.97 -20.88
N GLU A 236 -26.24 12.20 -21.40
CA GLU A 236 -26.64 13.38 -20.61
C GLU A 236 -27.90 13.08 -19.77
N GLY A 237 -27.81 13.30 -18.46
CA GLY A 237 -28.93 13.08 -17.52
C GLY A 237 -29.15 11.64 -17.06
N ALA A 238 -28.27 10.69 -17.39
CA ALA A 238 -28.29 9.34 -16.82
C ALA A 238 -27.47 9.27 -15.52
N ASP A 239 -28.14 9.15 -14.37
CA ASP A 239 -27.49 9.06 -13.07
C ASP A 239 -26.56 7.83 -12.98
N GLY A 240 -25.31 8.06 -12.57
CA GLY A 240 -24.29 7.01 -12.46
C GLY A 240 -23.66 6.55 -13.78
N ALA A 241 -24.08 7.09 -14.92
CA ALA A 241 -23.47 6.75 -16.20
C ALA A 241 -22.01 7.23 -16.30
N SER A 242 -21.14 6.41 -16.86
CA SER A 242 -19.72 6.69 -17.04
C SER A 242 -19.11 5.77 -18.10
N PHE A 243 -18.05 6.19 -18.78
CA PHE A 243 -17.44 5.41 -19.86
C PHE A 243 -15.94 5.24 -19.62
N THR A 244 -15.53 4.08 -19.13
CA THR A 244 -14.11 3.71 -19.00
C THR A 244 -13.65 2.88 -20.19
N VAL A 245 -12.48 3.21 -20.75
CA VAL A 245 -11.70 2.29 -21.59
C VAL A 245 -10.36 2.05 -20.91
N SER A 246 -10.08 0.79 -20.58
CA SER A 246 -8.80 0.38 -19.98
C SER A 246 -8.02 -0.49 -20.96
N GLY A 247 -6.79 -0.08 -21.28
CA GLY A 247 -5.88 -0.85 -22.12
C GLY A 247 -5.06 -1.90 -21.37
N LYS A 248 -5.36 -2.12 -20.08
CA LYS A 248 -4.63 -3.01 -19.18
C LYS A 248 -4.69 -4.47 -19.65
N ILE A 249 -3.53 -5.13 -19.74
CA ILE A 249 -3.41 -6.57 -20.07
C ILE A 249 -3.03 -7.46 -18.86
N SER A 250 -2.39 -6.90 -17.83
CA SER A 250 -2.01 -7.61 -16.61
C SER A 250 -1.82 -6.63 -15.43
N ASP A 251 -1.55 -7.16 -14.23
CA ASP A 251 -1.13 -6.36 -13.06
C ASP A 251 0.40 -6.13 -13.00
N GLU A 252 1.18 -6.72 -13.91
CA GLU A 252 2.65 -6.59 -13.92
C GLU A 252 3.06 -5.42 -14.84
N GLU A 253 3.53 -4.31 -14.26
CA GLU A 253 3.86 -3.06 -14.98
C GLU A 253 5.01 -3.16 -16.00
N SER A 254 5.60 -4.35 -16.17
CA SER A 254 6.53 -4.66 -17.27
C SER A 254 5.82 -4.92 -18.59
N ASP A 255 4.55 -5.32 -18.56
CA ASP A 255 3.87 -5.90 -19.70
C ASP A 255 3.30 -4.77 -20.56
N SER A 256 3.82 -4.61 -21.77
CA SER A 256 3.43 -3.54 -22.70
C SER A 256 2.83 -4.08 -23.98
N VAL A 257 1.71 -3.49 -24.41
CA VAL A 257 1.12 -3.70 -25.72
C VAL A 257 1.88 -2.93 -26.81
N GLY A 258 1.65 -3.29 -28.08
CA GLY A 258 2.17 -2.54 -29.22
C GLY A 258 1.38 -1.26 -29.49
N GLY A 259 0.06 -1.32 -29.39
CA GLY A 259 -0.86 -0.23 -29.75
C GLY A 259 -1.37 0.65 -28.61
N SER A 260 -2.05 1.72 -29.01
CA SER A 260 -2.72 2.72 -28.18
C SER A 260 -4.10 2.20 -27.70
N ILE A 261 -4.83 2.98 -26.90
CA ILE A 261 -6.28 2.79 -26.78
C ILE A 261 -6.96 3.29 -28.07
N VAL A 262 -6.61 4.49 -28.53
CA VAL A 262 -7.13 5.06 -29.78
C VAL A 262 -5.98 5.46 -30.71
N SER A 263 -6.04 4.99 -31.94
CA SER A 263 -5.13 5.30 -33.04
C SER A 263 -5.90 6.13 -34.06
N VAL A 264 -5.37 7.28 -34.45
CA VAL A 264 -6.06 8.24 -35.34
C VAL A 264 -5.13 8.60 -36.49
N GLY A 265 -5.50 8.17 -37.71
CA GLY A 265 -4.74 8.38 -38.92
C GLY A 265 -5.16 9.62 -39.73
N THR A 266 -4.46 9.83 -40.85
CA THR A 266 -4.69 10.97 -41.74
C THR A 266 -6.14 11.09 -42.21
N GLY A 267 -6.71 12.29 -42.08
CA GLY A 267 -8.07 12.61 -42.53
C GLY A 267 -9.19 12.19 -41.57
N ALA A 268 -8.86 11.47 -40.49
CA ALA A 268 -9.79 11.04 -39.46
C ALA A 268 -9.91 12.05 -38.30
N ALA A 269 -10.89 11.80 -37.42
CA ALA A 269 -11.11 12.58 -36.21
C ALA A 269 -11.53 11.71 -35.01
N PHE A 270 -11.05 12.07 -33.80
CA PHE A 270 -11.49 11.49 -32.53
C PHE A 270 -11.99 12.56 -31.56
N GLY A 271 -13.15 12.30 -30.94
CA GLY A 271 -13.77 13.14 -29.93
C GLY A 271 -13.94 12.43 -28.59
N MET A 272 -13.68 13.14 -27.48
CA MET A 272 -13.90 12.62 -26.13
C MET A 272 -14.69 13.63 -25.30
N ASP A 273 -15.88 13.24 -24.86
CA ASP A 273 -16.79 14.06 -24.04
C ASP A 273 -16.59 13.84 -22.52
N ALA A 274 -17.36 14.59 -21.72
CA ALA A 274 -17.31 14.50 -20.26
C ALA A 274 -17.79 13.12 -19.74
N GLY A 275 -17.23 12.67 -18.62
CA GLY A 275 -17.52 11.35 -18.04
C GLY A 275 -16.77 10.17 -18.68
N VAL A 276 -16.06 10.39 -19.79
CA VAL A 276 -15.16 9.40 -20.40
C VAL A 276 -13.82 9.35 -19.64
N THR A 277 -13.26 8.15 -19.49
CA THR A 277 -11.94 7.89 -18.89
C THR A 277 -11.12 6.92 -19.74
N LEU A 278 -9.93 7.33 -20.19
CA LEU A 278 -8.96 6.48 -20.88
C LEU A 278 -7.78 6.17 -19.95
N LYS A 279 -7.55 4.89 -19.62
CA LYS A 279 -6.57 4.54 -18.59
C LYS A 279 -5.77 3.25 -18.82
N GLU A 280 -4.67 3.13 -18.06
CA GLU A 280 -3.92 1.89 -17.81
C GLU A 280 -3.34 1.17 -19.05
N ASN A 281 -3.30 1.81 -20.22
CA ASN A 281 -2.60 1.25 -21.38
C ASN A 281 -1.09 1.53 -21.26
N ASN A 282 -0.31 0.48 -21.02
CA ASN A 282 1.15 0.50 -21.06
C ASN A 282 1.59 0.07 -22.47
N SER A 283 2.17 0.99 -23.26
CA SER A 283 2.32 0.79 -24.70
C SER A 283 3.70 1.17 -25.25
N ALA A 284 4.09 0.50 -26.33
CA ALA A 284 5.21 0.86 -27.18
C ALA A 284 4.85 1.95 -28.23
N ALA A 285 3.56 2.25 -28.45
CA ALA A 285 3.11 3.33 -29.32
C ALA A 285 3.55 4.71 -28.81
N ASN A 286 3.54 5.73 -29.67
CA ASN A 286 3.95 7.10 -29.28
C ASN A 286 3.09 7.64 -28.11
N GLY A 287 1.78 7.47 -28.19
CA GLY A 287 0.83 7.80 -27.13
C GLY A 287 0.22 6.54 -26.52
N GLY A 288 0.27 6.40 -25.19
CA GLY A 288 -0.33 5.27 -24.49
C GLY A 288 -1.86 5.22 -24.62
N ALA A 289 -2.54 6.34 -24.38
CA ALA A 289 -3.98 6.45 -24.58
C ALA A 289 -4.32 6.76 -26.05
N ILE A 290 -3.73 7.81 -26.62
CA ILE A 290 -4.08 8.31 -27.96
C ILE A 290 -2.81 8.54 -28.78
N THR A 291 -2.68 7.89 -29.94
CA THR A 291 -1.69 8.23 -30.96
C THR A 291 -2.39 8.86 -32.17
N ASN A 292 -2.10 10.13 -32.44
CA ASN A 292 -2.61 10.86 -33.60
C ASN A 292 -1.49 11.16 -34.61
N VAL A 293 -1.72 10.82 -35.89
CA VAL A 293 -0.80 11.05 -37.01
C VAL A 293 -1.62 11.55 -38.21
N GLY A 294 -1.59 12.87 -38.44
CA GLY A 294 -2.33 13.55 -39.51
C GLY A 294 -3.86 13.64 -39.33
N GLY A 295 -4.38 13.19 -38.18
CA GLY A 295 -5.81 13.27 -37.82
C GLY A 295 -6.12 14.43 -36.87
N ASN A 296 -7.39 14.52 -36.44
CA ASN A 296 -7.91 15.61 -35.60
C ASN A 296 -8.35 15.09 -34.23
N ILE A 297 -7.89 15.71 -33.12
CA ILE A 297 -8.32 15.36 -31.76
C ILE A 297 -9.13 16.49 -31.14
N VAL A 298 -10.27 16.16 -30.52
CA VAL A 298 -11.13 17.10 -29.78
C VAL A 298 -11.48 16.56 -28.39
N LEU A 299 -10.82 17.10 -27.36
CA LEU A 299 -11.10 16.79 -25.97
C LEU A 299 -12.12 17.81 -25.44
N LYS A 300 -13.39 17.40 -25.33
CA LYS A 300 -14.51 18.22 -24.83
C LYS A 300 -14.79 18.02 -23.34
N GLY A 301 -14.14 17.02 -22.74
CA GLY A 301 -14.13 16.73 -21.32
C GLY A 301 -13.34 15.46 -21.04
N GLY A 302 -13.54 14.87 -19.85
CA GLY A 302 -13.06 13.53 -19.51
C GLY A 302 -11.65 13.48 -18.94
N THR A 303 -11.19 12.26 -18.64
CA THR A 303 -9.92 11.98 -17.94
C THR A 303 -9.02 11.04 -18.72
N ILE A 304 -7.73 11.35 -18.80
CA ILE A 304 -6.68 10.46 -19.34
C ILE A 304 -5.62 10.27 -18.24
N THR A 305 -5.53 9.07 -17.67
CA THR A 305 -4.69 8.80 -16.49
C THR A 305 -4.07 7.40 -16.45
N GLY A 306 -2.85 7.29 -15.89
CA GLY A 306 -2.17 6.00 -15.70
C GLY A 306 -1.75 5.30 -16.99
N ASN A 307 -1.66 6.02 -18.11
CA ASN A 307 -1.19 5.48 -19.38
C ASN A 307 0.32 5.70 -19.54
N ASN A 308 1.00 4.81 -20.25
CA ASN A 308 2.40 4.95 -20.61
C ASN A 308 2.57 4.71 -22.12
N GLY A 309 3.31 5.59 -22.79
CA GLY A 309 3.67 5.47 -24.21
C GLY A 309 5.09 5.95 -24.45
N ALA A 310 5.65 5.72 -25.64
CA ALA A 310 7.03 6.08 -25.95
C ALA A 310 7.31 7.60 -25.90
N LYS A 311 6.27 8.45 -26.05
CA LYS A 311 6.35 9.92 -25.96
C LYS A 311 5.38 10.52 -24.92
N GLY A 312 4.26 9.87 -24.59
CA GLY A 312 3.36 10.29 -23.51
C GLY A 312 2.04 9.50 -23.45
N ALA A 313 1.04 10.03 -22.75
CA ALA A 313 -0.34 9.52 -22.81
C ALA A 313 -1.00 9.83 -24.15
N VAL A 314 -0.91 11.09 -24.57
CA VAL A 314 -1.44 11.59 -25.84
C VAL A 314 -0.27 12.05 -26.68
N TYR A 315 -0.11 11.46 -27.87
CA TYR A 315 0.79 11.94 -28.90
C TYR A 315 -0.02 12.55 -30.04
N SER A 316 0.40 13.72 -30.53
CA SER A 316 -0.15 14.30 -31.76
C SER A 316 0.92 15.05 -32.55
N ASP A 317 0.93 14.84 -33.87
CA ASP A 317 1.64 15.71 -34.81
C ASP A 317 0.80 16.88 -35.31
N SER A 318 -0.50 16.88 -34.99
CA SER A 318 -1.50 17.88 -35.40
C SER A 318 -2.05 18.63 -34.17
N ASP A 319 -2.73 19.76 -34.38
CA ASP A 319 -3.36 20.53 -33.28
C ASP A 319 -4.38 19.69 -32.50
N ILE A 320 -4.46 19.88 -31.18
CA ILE A 320 -5.46 19.24 -30.31
C ILE A 320 -6.44 20.31 -29.82
N LYS A 321 -7.74 20.16 -30.12
CA LYS A 321 -8.79 21.05 -29.61
C LYS A 321 -9.18 20.67 -28.18
N VAL A 322 -9.33 21.67 -27.30
CA VAL A 322 -9.70 21.50 -25.88
C VAL A 322 -10.84 22.43 -25.48
N GLN A 323 -11.82 21.89 -24.74
CA GLN A 323 -12.93 22.62 -24.13
C GLN A 323 -13.52 21.83 -22.95
N GLY A 324 -14.28 22.47 -22.06
CA GLY A 324 -14.97 21.83 -20.95
C GLY A 324 -14.06 21.53 -19.75
N THR A 325 -14.21 20.35 -19.15
CA THR A 325 -13.43 19.88 -18.01
C THR A 325 -12.56 18.70 -18.44
N VAL A 326 -11.31 18.98 -18.83
CA VAL A 326 -10.35 18.01 -19.35
C VAL A 326 -9.23 17.79 -18.33
N VAL A 327 -8.95 16.53 -18.03
CA VAL A 327 -7.91 16.14 -17.06
C VAL A 327 -6.93 15.15 -17.73
N VAL A 328 -5.67 15.53 -17.88
CA VAL A 328 -4.61 14.64 -18.38
C VAL A 328 -3.48 14.65 -17.34
N LYS A 329 -3.44 13.62 -16.48
CA LYS A 329 -2.57 13.55 -15.31
C LYS A 329 -2.05 12.13 -15.05
N GLU A 330 -0.99 12.00 -14.26
CA GLU A 330 -0.48 10.69 -13.79
C GLU A 330 -0.08 9.70 -14.92
N ASN A 331 0.21 10.20 -16.12
CA ASN A 331 0.71 9.41 -17.25
C ASN A 331 2.24 9.50 -17.37
N GLN A 332 2.85 8.66 -18.22
CA GLN A 332 4.30 8.62 -18.46
C GLN A 332 4.65 8.54 -19.97
N PRO A 333 5.84 9.02 -20.39
CA PRO A 333 6.74 9.92 -19.64
C PRO A 333 6.20 11.35 -19.54
N ALA A 334 5.19 11.71 -20.33
CA ALA A 334 4.50 13.00 -20.34
C ALA A 334 2.98 12.80 -20.46
N ASN A 335 2.20 13.83 -20.12
CA ASN A 335 0.74 13.81 -20.26
C ASN A 335 0.32 13.99 -21.73
N ILE A 336 0.63 15.14 -22.34
CA ILE A 336 0.49 15.37 -23.78
C ILE A 336 1.87 15.66 -24.40
N TYR A 337 2.12 15.10 -25.59
CA TYR A 337 3.30 15.35 -26.40
C TYR A 337 2.89 15.87 -27.78
N LEU A 338 3.30 17.09 -28.12
CA LEU A 338 3.05 17.71 -29.41
C LEU A 338 4.32 17.68 -30.27
N ALA A 339 4.24 17.00 -31.42
CA ALA A 339 5.31 16.95 -32.39
C ALA A 339 5.27 18.18 -33.33
N GLY A 340 6.42 18.49 -33.94
CA GLY A 340 6.55 19.65 -34.82
C GLY A 340 6.10 20.97 -34.17
N THR A 341 5.30 21.73 -34.90
CA THR A 341 4.80 23.08 -34.53
C THR A 341 3.36 23.09 -33.99
N SER A 342 2.77 21.92 -33.74
CA SER A 342 1.36 21.78 -33.36
C SER A 342 1.08 22.23 -31.93
N ALA A 343 -0.13 22.73 -31.68
CA ALA A 343 -0.50 23.45 -30.45
C ALA A 343 -1.79 22.91 -29.82
N LEU A 344 -2.03 23.29 -28.55
CA LEU A 344 -3.36 23.16 -27.95
C LEU A 344 -4.26 24.31 -28.44
N VAL A 345 -5.48 23.96 -28.85
CA VAL A 345 -6.46 24.91 -29.41
C VAL A 345 -7.67 25.01 -28.49
N VAL A 346 -7.79 26.12 -27.77
CA VAL A 346 -8.96 26.39 -26.91
C VAL A 346 -10.16 26.67 -27.82
N SER A 347 -11.11 25.73 -27.87
CA SER A 347 -12.30 25.79 -28.75
C SER A 347 -13.60 26.13 -28.03
N GLY A 348 -13.58 26.18 -26.69
CA GLY A 348 -14.72 26.47 -25.84
C GLY A 348 -14.28 26.89 -24.44
N ALA A 349 -15.22 27.23 -23.58
CA ALA A 349 -14.93 27.56 -22.17
C ALA A 349 -14.26 26.38 -21.46
N MET A 350 -13.25 26.66 -20.64
CA MET A 350 -12.47 25.67 -19.87
C MET A 350 -12.75 25.83 -18.38
N THR A 351 -13.10 24.74 -17.70
CA THR A 351 -13.47 24.74 -16.28
C THR A 351 -12.78 23.59 -15.54
N ASN A 352 -12.23 23.87 -14.35
CA ASN A 352 -11.61 22.88 -13.45
C ASN A 352 -10.66 21.87 -14.13
N SER A 353 -10.01 22.28 -15.23
CA SER A 353 -9.17 21.41 -16.03
C SER A 353 -7.76 21.30 -15.43
N ASP A 354 -7.12 20.16 -15.64
CA ASP A 354 -5.71 19.95 -15.30
C ASP A 354 -5.01 19.29 -16.51
N ILE A 355 -4.44 20.12 -17.36
CA ILE A 355 -3.70 19.71 -18.56
C ILE A 355 -2.24 20.10 -18.38
N SER A 356 -1.34 19.18 -18.73
CA SER A 356 0.07 19.52 -18.96
C SER A 356 0.59 18.89 -20.25
N PHE A 357 1.54 19.57 -20.91
CA PHE A 357 2.08 19.13 -22.19
C PHE A 357 3.57 19.45 -22.40
N THR A 358 4.15 18.80 -23.40
CA THR A 358 5.53 18.95 -23.88
C THR A 358 5.55 19.14 -25.41
N GLN A 359 6.62 19.75 -25.93
CA GLN A 359 6.86 19.93 -27.35
C GLN A 359 8.15 19.21 -27.80
N GLU A 360 8.14 18.55 -28.95
CA GLU A 360 9.30 17.84 -29.51
C GLU A 360 10.52 18.73 -29.78
N LYS A 361 10.30 20.00 -30.16
CA LYS A 361 11.34 20.99 -30.47
C LYS A 361 10.97 22.38 -29.94
N ALA A 362 10.78 22.48 -28.63
CA ALA A 362 10.45 23.72 -27.94
C ALA A 362 11.37 24.89 -28.33
N ALA A 363 10.81 25.93 -28.96
CA ALA A 363 11.52 27.15 -29.33
C ALA A 363 11.02 28.36 -28.55
N ASP A 364 11.89 29.34 -28.31
CA ASP A 364 11.48 30.61 -27.68
C ASP A 364 10.48 31.34 -28.59
N LYS A 365 9.41 31.88 -27.99
CA LYS A 365 8.28 32.55 -28.65
C LYS A 365 7.44 31.65 -29.58
N GLN A 366 7.65 30.34 -29.57
CA GLN A 366 6.76 29.39 -30.27
C GLN A 366 5.34 29.48 -29.70
N VAL A 367 4.34 29.70 -30.55
CA VAL A 367 2.92 29.55 -30.16
C VAL A 367 2.65 28.09 -29.84
N ALA A 368 2.21 27.81 -28.62
CA ALA A 368 1.96 26.45 -28.13
C ALA A 368 0.55 26.26 -27.55
N VAL A 369 -0.14 27.37 -27.24
CA VAL A 369 -1.59 27.39 -27.03
C VAL A 369 -2.19 28.54 -27.84
N LYS A 370 -3.33 28.34 -28.50
CA LYS A 370 -4.06 29.36 -29.27
C LYS A 370 -5.56 29.18 -29.11
N SER A 371 -6.36 30.24 -29.31
CA SER A 371 -7.81 30.11 -29.41
C SER A 371 -8.26 29.71 -30.81
N VAL A 372 -9.52 29.33 -30.96
CA VAL A 372 -10.24 29.46 -32.23
C VAL A 372 -10.48 30.94 -32.58
N GLU A 373 -10.90 31.22 -33.81
CA GLU A 373 -11.28 32.58 -34.23
C GLU A 373 -12.46 33.13 -33.43
N ASN A 374 -12.53 34.45 -33.28
CA ASN A 374 -13.61 35.18 -32.59
C ASN A 374 -13.86 34.77 -31.13
N PHE A 375 -12.88 34.13 -30.48
CA PHE A 375 -12.94 33.76 -29.07
C PHE A 375 -12.76 34.98 -28.14
N ALA A 376 -13.26 34.90 -26.91
CA ALA A 376 -13.12 35.98 -25.93
C ALA A 376 -11.77 35.89 -25.18
N ALA A 377 -10.98 36.96 -25.22
CA ALA A 377 -9.65 36.98 -24.61
C ALA A 377 -9.65 36.73 -23.08
N ALA A 378 -10.68 37.17 -22.36
CA ALA A 378 -10.83 36.89 -20.93
C ALA A 378 -11.03 35.38 -20.65
N ASP A 379 -11.81 34.69 -21.48
CA ASP A 379 -12.04 33.25 -21.38
C ASP A 379 -10.78 32.48 -21.79
N PHE A 380 -10.04 32.96 -22.79
CA PHE A 380 -8.76 32.37 -23.20
C PHE A 380 -7.70 32.48 -22.09
N ASN A 381 -7.56 33.65 -21.47
CA ASN A 381 -6.64 33.84 -20.34
C ASN A 381 -7.00 32.91 -19.17
N THR A 382 -8.31 32.70 -18.92
CA THR A 382 -8.82 31.77 -17.91
C THR A 382 -8.55 30.30 -18.28
N ALA A 383 -8.59 29.95 -19.57
CA ALA A 383 -8.23 28.63 -20.08
C ALA A 383 -6.72 28.35 -19.97
N VAL A 384 -5.87 29.31 -20.34
CA VAL A 384 -4.40 29.17 -20.24
C VAL A 384 -3.96 28.98 -18.78
N GLY A 385 -4.64 29.61 -17.82
CA GLY A 385 -4.39 29.37 -16.39
C GLY A 385 -4.61 27.93 -15.90
N GLN A 386 -5.28 27.08 -16.71
CA GLN A 386 -5.52 25.65 -16.45
C GLN A 386 -4.60 24.72 -17.24
N ILE A 387 -3.69 25.28 -18.05
CA ILE A 387 -2.77 24.56 -18.94
C ILE A 387 -1.32 24.80 -18.46
N LYS A 388 -0.56 23.70 -18.31
CA LYS A 388 0.82 23.72 -17.82
C LYS A 388 1.79 23.22 -18.90
N TYR A 389 3.04 23.67 -18.83
CA TYR A 389 4.12 23.14 -19.66
C TYR A 389 5.07 22.32 -18.78
N ASP A 390 5.36 21.07 -19.16
CA ASP A 390 5.99 20.05 -18.31
C ASP A 390 7.53 20.16 -18.22
N THR A 391 8.13 21.30 -18.60
CA THR A 391 9.58 21.50 -18.56
C THR A 391 9.99 22.65 -17.64
N THR A 392 11.22 22.62 -17.14
CA THR A 392 11.80 23.70 -16.32
C THR A 392 12.26 24.92 -17.11
N ASP A 393 12.37 24.77 -18.43
CA ASP A 393 13.20 25.63 -19.27
C ASP A 393 12.37 26.67 -20.03
N TYR A 394 11.04 26.49 -20.05
CA TYR A 394 10.07 27.37 -20.70
C TYR A 394 8.83 27.54 -19.82
N THR A 395 8.21 28.71 -19.91
CA THR A 395 6.92 29.04 -19.28
C THR A 395 5.93 29.52 -20.34
N LEU A 396 4.65 29.25 -20.16
CA LEU A 396 3.61 29.82 -21.03
C LEU A 396 3.43 31.30 -20.72
N ALA A 397 3.65 32.15 -21.73
CA ALA A 397 3.44 33.59 -21.68
C ALA A 397 2.32 33.98 -22.65
N LEU A 398 1.28 34.64 -22.13
CA LEU A 398 0.20 35.19 -22.95
C LEU A 398 0.75 36.27 -23.90
N ALA A 399 0.37 36.21 -25.17
CA ALA A 399 0.67 37.26 -26.13
C ALA A 399 -0.27 38.46 -25.93
N GLU A 400 0.15 39.64 -26.40
CA GLU A 400 -0.58 40.91 -26.27
C GLU A 400 -2.01 40.88 -26.83
N ASN A 401 -2.29 39.97 -27.78
CA ASN A 401 -3.63 39.79 -28.34
C ASN A 401 -4.62 39.09 -27.40
N GLY A 402 -4.16 38.45 -26.31
CA GLY A 402 -5.01 37.68 -25.40
C GLY A 402 -5.68 36.45 -26.02
N LEU A 403 -5.21 35.98 -27.18
CA LEU A 403 -5.77 34.85 -27.94
C LEU A 403 -4.72 33.76 -28.28
N SER A 404 -3.50 33.93 -27.77
CA SER A 404 -2.42 32.95 -27.91
C SER A 404 -1.47 33.00 -26.72
N ALA A 405 -0.84 31.87 -26.40
CA ALA A 405 0.24 31.77 -25.44
C ALA A 405 1.46 31.12 -26.10
N THR A 406 2.62 31.70 -25.84
CA THR A 406 3.90 31.28 -26.39
C THR A 406 4.79 30.64 -25.34
N LEU A 407 5.71 29.78 -25.77
CA LEU A 407 6.79 29.28 -24.93
C LEU A 407 7.83 30.39 -24.75
N GLN A 408 7.71 31.16 -23.66
CA GLN A 408 8.79 32.04 -23.25
C GLN A 408 9.89 31.20 -22.62
N LYS A 409 11.09 31.20 -23.21
CA LYS A 409 12.25 30.55 -22.60
C LYS A 409 12.54 31.23 -21.26
N LYS A 410 12.62 30.44 -20.20
CA LYS A 410 12.97 30.97 -18.88
C LYS A 410 14.38 31.54 -18.97
N ALA A 411 14.52 32.83 -18.68
CA ALA A 411 15.83 33.46 -18.58
C ALA A 411 16.68 32.69 -17.57
N ALA A 412 17.90 32.32 -17.95
CA ALA A 412 18.90 31.93 -16.95
C ALA A 412 19.06 33.12 -16.01
N GLU A 413 18.84 32.91 -14.71
CA GLU A 413 19.03 33.97 -13.72
C GLU A 413 20.46 34.51 -13.86
N ALA A 414 20.61 35.82 -14.00
CA ALA A 414 21.90 36.46 -14.17
C ALA A 414 22.69 36.36 -12.87
N THR A 415 23.38 35.23 -12.67
CA THR A 415 24.27 34.99 -11.54
C THR A 415 25.34 36.05 -11.52
N ALA A 416 25.30 36.92 -10.50
CA ALA A 416 26.39 37.84 -10.22
C ALA A 416 27.72 37.07 -10.08
N THR A 417 28.82 37.76 -10.41
CA THR A 417 30.20 37.25 -10.39
C THR A 417 30.45 36.36 -9.16
N PRO A 418 30.98 35.13 -9.33
CA PRO A 418 30.39 33.98 -8.66
C PRO A 418 30.67 33.91 -7.15
N THR A 419 29.59 33.97 -6.37
CA THR A 419 29.47 33.09 -5.20
C THR A 419 28.90 31.75 -5.72
N PRO A 420 29.57 30.61 -5.50
CA PRO A 420 29.22 29.37 -6.20
C PRO A 420 27.91 28.77 -5.65
N THR A 421 26.79 29.00 -6.33
CA THR A 421 25.57 28.20 -6.20
C THR A 421 25.88 26.77 -6.65
N PRO A 422 25.97 25.77 -5.75
CA PRO A 422 26.49 24.47 -6.14
C PRO A 422 25.49 23.68 -6.96
N ALA A 423 25.99 22.85 -7.88
CA ALA A 423 25.17 22.10 -8.84
C ALA A 423 24.06 21.27 -8.16
N PRO A 424 22.88 21.15 -8.79
CA PRO A 424 21.79 20.36 -8.26
C PRO A 424 22.11 18.87 -8.33
N LEU A 425 22.43 18.28 -7.18
CA LEU A 425 22.75 16.86 -6.99
C LEU A 425 21.82 15.94 -7.81
N THR A 426 22.37 14.94 -8.49
CA THR A 426 21.61 13.79 -8.97
C THR A 426 21.87 12.56 -8.12
N LEU A 427 20.84 11.72 -7.97
CA LEU A 427 20.88 10.46 -7.24
C LEU A 427 20.22 9.40 -8.14
N LYS A 428 20.99 8.41 -8.60
CA LYS A 428 20.51 7.40 -9.56
C LYS A 428 20.82 5.99 -9.06
N TYR A 429 19.82 5.10 -9.08
CA TYR A 429 20.05 3.67 -8.81
C TYR A 429 20.84 3.03 -9.96
N LYS A 430 21.92 2.32 -9.62
CA LYS A 430 22.75 1.58 -10.57
C LYS A 430 22.14 0.19 -10.79
N SER A 431 21.38 0.05 -11.88
CA SER A 431 20.65 -1.18 -12.19
C SER A 431 21.54 -2.45 -12.16
N GLY A 432 20.94 -3.58 -11.78
CA GLY A 432 21.63 -4.87 -11.61
C GLY A 432 22.45 -5.01 -10.32
N THR A 433 22.53 -4.00 -9.47
CA THR A 433 23.32 -4.05 -8.22
C THR A 433 22.52 -4.49 -6.99
N LEU A 434 21.19 -4.35 -7.00
CA LEU A 434 20.32 -4.78 -5.90
C LEU A 434 20.41 -6.30 -5.67
N LYS A 435 20.81 -6.70 -4.45
CA LYS A 435 21.00 -8.08 -4.01
C LYS A 435 20.54 -8.24 -2.57
N TRP A 436 20.06 -9.42 -2.20
CA TRP A 436 19.95 -9.79 -0.78
C TRP A 436 21.32 -10.16 -0.22
N LYS A 437 21.57 -9.75 1.03
CA LYS A 437 22.74 -10.15 1.83
C LYS A 437 22.37 -11.28 2.80
N ASP A 438 21.18 -11.17 3.39
CA ASP A 438 20.54 -12.12 4.29
C ASP A 438 19.01 -11.96 4.17
N HIS A 439 18.21 -12.52 5.07
CA HIS A 439 16.74 -12.45 4.98
C HIS A 439 16.16 -11.03 5.19
N THR A 440 16.82 -10.18 5.98
CA THR A 440 16.31 -8.85 6.37
C THR A 440 17.18 -7.70 5.87
N THR A 441 18.20 -7.98 5.07
CA THR A 441 19.13 -6.97 4.55
C THR A 441 19.32 -7.08 3.04
N VAL A 442 19.14 -5.96 2.33
CA VAL A 442 19.53 -5.80 0.92
C VAL A 442 20.73 -4.87 0.78
N THR A 443 21.50 -5.09 -0.29
CA THR A 443 22.60 -4.22 -0.72
C THR A 443 22.36 -3.74 -2.15
N LEU A 444 22.72 -2.50 -2.44
CA LEU A 444 22.63 -1.90 -3.79
C LEU A 444 23.63 -0.76 -3.95
N GLN A 445 23.82 -0.29 -5.18
CA GLN A 445 24.66 0.86 -5.48
C GLN A 445 23.84 2.04 -6.02
N MET A 446 24.15 3.23 -5.52
CA MET A 446 23.62 4.50 -5.99
C MET A 446 24.76 5.36 -6.54
N THR A 447 24.53 6.09 -7.63
CA THR A 447 25.50 7.07 -8.16
C THR A 447 25.08 8.48 -7.74
N VAL A 448 26.05 9.28 -7.27
CA VAL A 448 25.91 10.72 -6.99
C VAL A 448 27.01 11.53 -7.66
N ASP A 449 26.68 12.76 -8.03
CA ASP A 449 27.56 13.69 -8.77
C ASP A 449 28.16 14.82 -7.91
N GLY A 450 27.92 14.83 -6.59
CA GLY A 450 28.46 15.82 -5.67
C GLY A 450 28.38 15.40 -4.20
N PRO A 451 28.97 16.20 -3.30
CA PRO A 451 28.97 15.91 -1.86
C PRO A 451 27.56 16.00 -1.26
N CYS A 452 27.19 15.00 -0.45
CA CYS A 452 25.87 14.90 0.14
C CYS A 452 25.83 14.09 1.43
N LYS A 453 24.81 14.37 2.24
CA LYS A 453 24.38 13.51 3.36
C LYS A 453 23.19 12.69 2.97
N TRP A 454 23.16 11.41 3.33
CA TRP A 454 22.15 10.48 2.85
C TRP A 454 21.70 9.47 3.90
N TYR A 455 20.50 8.92 3.70
CA TYR A 455 19.93 7.81 4.45
C TYR A 455 18.93 7.04 3.58
N TYR A 456 18.32 6.02 4.16
CA TYR A 456 17.24 5.27 3.54
C TYR A 456 16.09 5.01 4.51
N PHE A 457 14.91 4.73 3.97
CA PHE A 457 13.77 4.19 4.71
C PHE A 457 12.93 3.28 3.81
N PHE A 458 12.03 2.50 4.41
CA PHE A 458 11.08 1.66 3.67
C PHE A 458 9.70 2.32 3.67
N VAL A 459 8.98 2.13 2.57
CA VAL A 459 7.55 2.48 2.43
C VAL A 459 6.78 1.27 1.93
N ASP A 460 5.46 1.33 2.04
CA ASP A 460 4.55 0.32 1.49
C ASP A 460 4.57 0.36 -0.04
N ALA A 461 4.52 -0.80 -0.69
CA ALA A 461 4.42 -0.84 -2.15
C ALA A 461 3.13 -0.13 -2.59
N GLY A 462 3.24 0.80 -3.55
CA GLY A 462 2.13 1.66 -3.98
C GLY A 462 2.00 2.99 -3.22
N THR A 463 2.87 3.29 -2.23
CA THR A 463 2.88 4.62 -1.58
C THR A 463 3.14 5.71 -2.61
N ASP A 464 2.33 6.77 -2.59
CA ASP A 464 2.40 7.83 -3.60
C ASP A 464 3.65 8.71 -3.47
N THR A 465 4.07 9.28 -4.60
CA THR A 465 5.30 10.08 -4.71
C THR A 465 5.28 11.36 -3.86
N LYS A 466 4.11 11.97 -3.58
CA LYS A 466 4.02 13.17 -2.72
C LYS A 466 4.18 12.79 -1.25
N THR A 467 3.54 11.70 -0.82
CA THR A 467 3.73 11.14 0.53
C THR A 467 5.18 10.72 0.76
N ILE A 468 5.81 10.03 -0.20
CA ILE A 468 7.24 9.68 -0.13
C ILE A 468 8.11 10.95 0.02
N GLN A 469 7.83 12.02 -0.74
CA GLN A 469 8.54 13.30 -0.61
C GLN A 469 8.34 13.96 0.77
N ASN A 470 7.13 13.90 1.33
CA ASN A 470 6.81 14.44 2.64
C ASN A 470 7.40 13.63 3.81
N MET A 471 7.77 12.36 3.60
CA MET A 471 8.50 11.52 4.56
C MET A 471 10.00 11.87 4.69
N TYR A 472 10.49 12.93 4.03
CA TYR A 472 11.87 13.37 4.19
C TYR A 472 12.13 13.97 5.58
N VAL A 473 13.13 13.42 6.29
CA VAL A 473 13.54 13.92 7.61
C VAL A 473 15.04 14.22 7.61
N ALA A 474 15.38 15.51 7.60
CA ALA A 474 16.77 15.97 7.44
C ALA A 474 17.74 15.52 8.55
N LYS A 475 17.24 15.18 9.75
CA LYS A 475 18.06 14.75 10.89
C LYS A 475 18.62 13.32 10.72
N ASP A 476 17.97 12.50 9.91
CA ASP A 476 18.28 11.07 9.78
C ASP A 476 19.32 10.80 8.69
N ALA A 477 19.67 11.83 7.90
CA ALA A 477 20.77 11.83 6.92
C ALA A 477 22.16 11.84 7.61
N THR A 478 22.52 10.71 8.23
CA THR A 478 23.76 10.55 9.01
C THR A 478 24.96 10.09 8.19
N ASN A 479 24.75 9.38 7.07
CA ASN A 479 25.83 8.93 6.21
C ASN A 479 26.33 10.10 5.35
N VAL A 480 27.65 10.21 5.17
CA VAL A 480 28.27 11.31 4.41
C VAL A 480 29.00 10.75 3.19
N MET A 481 28.79 11.36 2.03
CA MET A 481 29.58 11.14 0.82
C MET A 481 30.26 12.46 0.46
N SER A 482 31.59 12.53 0.58
CA SER A 482 32.35 13.80 0.51
C SER A 482 32.71 14.26 -0.92
N THR A 483 32.39 13.45 -1.94
CA THR A 483 32.69 13.72 -3.37
C THR A 483 31.58 13.12 -4.24
N SER A 484 31.62 13.37 -5.56
CA SER A 484 30.95 12.49 -6.52
C SER A 484 31.48 11.06 -6.43
N GLY A 485 30.67 10.07 -6.80
CA GLY A 485 31.04 8.67 -6.74
C GLY A 485 29.87 7.68 -6.72
N THR A 486 30.16 6.45 -6.27
CA THR A 486 29.18 5.41 -5.99
C THR A 486 29.03 5.25 -4.48
N ILE A 487 27.80 5.22 -4.00
CA ILE A 487 27.41 4.91 -2.62
C ILE A 487 26.94 3.45 -2.58
N ASP A 488 27.61 2.63 -1.76
CA ASP A 488 27.12 1.29 -1.41
C ASP A 488 26.09 1.40 -0.27
N VAL A 489 24.82 1.18 -0.59
CA VAL A 489 23.72 1.20 0.38
C VAL A 489 23.52 -0.20 0.93
N THR A 490 23.66 -0.37 2.24
CA THR A 490 23.20 -1.57 2.97
C THR A 490 21.93 -1.19 3.73
N ALA A 491 20.79 -1.74 3.31
CA ALA A 491 19.49 -1.47 3.90
C ALA A 491 19.02 -2.67 4.73
N GLU A 492 19.09 -2.52 6.06
CA GLU A 492 18.75 -3.54 7.06
C GLU A 492 17.28 -3.40 7.51
N LYS A 493 16.72 -4.47 8.08
CA LYS A 493 15.31 -4.52 8.57
C LYS A 493 14.28 -4.31 7.45
N VAL A 494 14.58 -4.85 6.26
CA VAL A 494 13.63 -4.94 5.14
C VAL A 494 12.34 -5.64 5.63
N PRO A 495 11.15 -5.05 5.46
CA PRO A 495 9.90 -5.64 5.94
C PRO A 495 9.53 -6.96 5.23
N GLU A 496 8.76 -7.81 5.93
CA GLU A 496 8.16 -9.02 5.36
C GLU A 496 7.11 -8.73 4.27
N LYS A 497 6.38 -7.63 4.47
CA LYS A 497 5.32 -7.16 3.57
C LYS A 497 5.89 -6.44 2.34
N ASP A 498 5.08 -6.38 1.28
CA ASP A 498 5.41 -5.67 0.05
C ASP A 498 5.80 -4.20 0.32
N SER A 499 7.07 -3.90 0.06
CA SER A 499 7.70 -2.63 0.40
C SER A 499 8.68 -2.16 -0.67
N TRP A 500 8.91 -0.86 -0.72
CA TRP A 500 9.93 -0.21 -1.53
C TRP A 500 10.99 0.43 -0.63
N LEU A 501 12.23 0.45 -1.09
CA LEU A 501 13.34 1.15 -0.44
C LEU A 501 13.48 2.55 -1.04
N VAL A 502 13.37 3.57 -0.22
CA VAL A 502 13.60 4.97 -0.61
C VAL A 502 14.98 5.37 -0.12
N VAL A 503 15.88 5.76 -1.04
CA VAL A 503 17.17 6.36 -0.68
C VAL A 503 17.07 7.87 -0.88
N CYS A 504 17.46 8.63 0.13
CA CYS A 504 17.38 10.09 0.16
C CYS A 504 18.77 10.70 0.32
N ALA A 505 19.15 11.61 -0.58
CA ALA A 505 20.41 12.35 -0.50
C ALA A 505 20.16 13.87 -0.53
N LYS A 506 20.66 14.58 0.47
CA LYS A 506 20.66 16.05 0.51
C LYS A 506 22.10 16.56 0.29
N PRO A 507 22.34 17.42 -0.72
CA PRO A 507 23.67 18.01 -0.90
C PRO A 507 24.00 18.98 0.23
N ASP A 508 25.29 19.07 0.56
CA ASP A 508 25.79 20.02 1.55
C ASP A 508 25.65 21.49 1.10
N SER A 509 25.27 21.73 -0.16
CA SER A 509 24.88 23.03 -0.72
C SER A 509 23.60 23.62 -0.13
N GLY A 510 22.86 22.88 0.70
CA GLY A 510 21.61 23.31 1.32
C GLY A 510 20.36 23.11 0.44
N ALA A 511 20.52 22.80 -0.85
CA ALA A 511 19.43 22.57 -1.79
C ALA A 511 18.47 21.44 -1.37
N LYS A 512 17.30 21.36 -2.03
CA LYS A 512 16.28 20.32 -1.75
C LYS A 512 16.87 18.92 -1.92
N ALA A 513 16.50 18.01 -1.00
CA ALA A 513 16.90 16.63 -1.06
C ALA A 513 16.36 15.93 -2.32
N LYS A 514 17.12 14.95 -2.81
CA LYS A 514 16.76 14.07 -3.92
C LYS A 514 16.40 12.70 -3.36
N MET A 515 15.50 12.01 -4.04
CA MET A 515 15.04 10.68 -3.68
C MET A 515 15.17 9.74 -4.87
N SER A 516 15.40 8.47 -4.58
CA SER A 516 15.31 7.39 -5.56
C SER A 516 14.62 6.20 -4.91
N VAL A 517 13.60 5.66 -5.59
CA VAL A 517 12.76 4.57 -5.10
C VAL A 517 13.17 3.28 -5.78
N VAL A 518 13.43 2.24 -5.01
CA VAL A 518 13.87 0.92 -5.49
C VAL A 518 12.83 -0.11 -5.06
N LYS A 519 12.06 -0.61 -6.04
CA LYS A 519 11.00 -1.62 -5.84
C LYS A 519 11.64 -2.93 -5.35
N LEU A 520 11.42 -3.32 -4.08
CA LEU A 520 11.86 -4.62 -3.54
C LEU A 520 10.81 -5.73 -3.74
N ASN A 521 9.59 -5.35 -4.10
CA ASN A 521 8.44 -6.24 -4.14
C ASN A 521 8.31 -7.10 -5.41
N GLY A 522 9.22 -6.95 -6.38
CA GLY A 522 9.20 -7.70 -7.64
C GLY A 522 9.36 -9.21 -7.45
N SER A 523 8.49 -9.99 -8.09
CA SER A 523 8.34 -11.44 -7.94
C SER A 523 9.66 -12.23 -8.11
N SER A 524 10.53 -11.82 -9.03
CA SER A 524 11.83 -12.46 -9.29
C SER A 524 12.93 -12.11 -8.27
N PHE A 525 12.76 -11.01 -7.52
CA PHE A 525 13.66 -10.59 -6.44
C PHE A 525 13.22 -11.14 -5.07
N LYS A 526 11.90 -11.17 -4.81
CA LYS A 526 11.31 -11.91 -3.68
C LYS A 526 11.73 -13.38 -3.67
N LYS A 527 11.64 -14.07 -4.81
CA LYS A 527 12.08 -15.47 -4.97
C LYS A 527 13.58 -15.71 -4.73
N LYS A 528 14.39 -14.64 -4.64
CA LYS A 528 15.83 -14.68 -4.31
C LYS A 528 16.14 -14.22 -2.88
N ARG A 529 15.11 -13.90 -2.09
CA ARG A 529 15.26 -13.60 -0.66
C ARG A 529 15.72 -14.89 0.05
N PRO A 530 16.85 -14.87 0.79
CA PRO A 530 17.26 -15.99 1.62
C PRO A 530 16.13 -16.39 2.56
N ALA A 531 16.01 -17.68 2.89
CA ALA A 531 15.02 -18.12 3.86
C ALA A 531 15.21 -17.43 5.21
N ALA A 532 14.12 -17.21 5.95
CA ALA A 532 14.20 -16.70 7.31
C ALA A 532 15.08 -17.62 8.16
N ALA A 533 16.05 -17.06 8.88
CA ALA A 533 16.60 -17.73 10.05
C ALA A 533 15.42 -17.98 11.01
N ALA A 534 15.22 -19.22 11.43
CA ALA A 534 13.96 -19.66 12.04
C ALA A 534 13.53 -18.75 13.21
N THR A 535 12.48 -17.96 12.99
CA THR A 535 12.03 -16.94 13.93
C THR A 535 11.41 -17.60 15.17
N THR A 536 12.09 -17.50 16.30
CA THR A 536 11.52 -17.87 17.61
C THR A 536 10.25 -17.06 17.85
N THR A 537 9.12 -17.73 18.06
CA THR A 537 7.80 -17.10 18.08
C THR A 537 7.63 -16.21 19.32
N THR A 538 7.49 -14.90 19.15
CA THR A 538 7.41 -13.94 20.26
C THR A 538 6.04 -13.93 20.96
N ARG A 539 5.69 -15.05 21.59
CA ARG A 539 4.72 -15.13 22.69
C ARG A 539 5.30 -14.35 23.90
N PRO A 540 4.48 -13.81 24.81
CA PRO A 540 4.98 -13.41 26.13
C PRO A 540 5.73 -14.57 26.81
N ALA A 541 6.82 -14.21 27.50
CA ALA A 541 7.65 -15.12 28.27
C ALA A 541 6.84 -15.83 29.36
N LYS A 542 6.97 -17.15 29.44
CA LYS A 542 6.41 -17.98 30.51
C LYS A 542 7.33 -17.93 31.73
N THR A 543 6.74 -17.71 32.89
CA THR A 543 7.38 -17.88 34.19
C THR A 543 6.76 -19.06 34.91
N TYR A 544 7.55 -19.75 35.73
CA TYR A 544 7.14 -20.99 36.41
C TYR A 544 7.57 -20.94 37.89
N LYS A 545 6.82 -21.59 38.78
CA LYS A 545 7.17 -21.72 40.20
C LYS A 545 7.89 -23.04 40.46
N VAL A 546 8.85 -23.05 41.37
CA VAL A 546 9.57 -24.28 41.76
C VAL A 546 8.63 -25.39 42.24
N SER A 547 7.49 -25.03 42.85
CA SER A 547 6.41 -25.92 43.30
C SER A 547 5.58 -26.57 42.18
N GLU A 548 5.77 -26.17 40.92
CA GLU A 548 5.16 -26.80 39.75
C GLU A 548 6.04 -27.94 39.20
N SER A 549 7.22 -28.16 39.79
CA SER A 549 8.13 -29.27 39.46
C SER A 549 7.63 -30.58 40.09
N THR A 550 7.72 -31.69 39.35
CA THR A 550 7.22 -32.99 39.80
C THR A 550 8.33 -33.96 40.15
N VAL A 551 8.00 -34.92 41.03
CA VAL A 551 8.88 -36.00 41.47
C VAL A 551 8.08 -37.29 41.43
N THR A 552 8.64 -38.37 40.90
CA THR A 552 7.98 -39.68 40.79
C THR A 552 8.94 -40.81 41.16
N GLY A 553 8.42 -41.92 41.70
CA GLY A 553 9.20 -43.07 42.17
C GLY A 553 9.52 -43.05 43.68
N LEU A 554 9.15 -41.98 44.38
CA LEU A 554 9.13 -41.91 45.85
C LEU A 554 7.73 -42.20 46.43
N ASP A 555 6.79 -42.58 45.55
CA ASP A 555 5.38 -42.77 45.84
C ASP A 555 5.10 -44.10 46.58
N GLY A 556 4.38 -44.02 47.70
CA GLY A 556 4.08 -45.17 48.56
C GLY A 556 5.10 -45.38 49.68
N SER A 557 5.27 -46.65 50.10
CA SER A 557 6.13 -47.02 51.24
C SER A 557 7.22 -48.00 50.80
N LEU A 558 8.47 -47.54 50.79
CA LEU A 558 9.63 -48.25 50.24
C LEU A 558 10.32 -49.12 51.30
N LYS A 559 10.80 -50.31 50.92
CA LYS A 559 11.51 -51.24 51.83
C LYS A 559 13.02 -51.13 51.62
N PHE A 560 13.66 -50.27 52.42
CA PHE A 560 15.10 -50.05 52.42
C PHE A 560 15.83 -51.19 53.13
N PHE A 561 16.17 -52.24 52.39
CA PHE A 561 17.13 -53.23 52.86
C PHE A 561 18.58 -52.71 52.72
N PRO A 562 19.57 -53.28 53.43
CA PRO A 562 20.97 -52.86 53.33
C PRO A 562 21.50 -52.91 51.89
N GLY A 563 22.15 -51.84 51.44
CA GLY A 563 22.69 -51.72 50.07
C GLY A 563 21.64 -51.55 48.96
N LYS A 564 20.34 -51.53 49.29
CA LYS A 564 19.28 -51.38 48.30
C LYS A 564 18.99 -49.91 48.02
N PHE A 565 18.95 -49.57 46.73
CA PHE A 565 18.58 -48.26 46.22
C PHE A 565 17.26 -48.30 45.44
N TYR A 566 16.59 -47.15 45.41
CA TYR A 566 15.37 -46.86 44.65
C TYR A 566 15.63 -45.64 43.77
N GLU A 567 15.44 -45.76 42.46
CA GLU A 567 15.55 -44.63 41.53
C GLU A 567 14.28 -43.77 41.57
N PHE A 568 14.43 -42.46 41.41
CA PHE A 568 13.32 -41.52 41.31
C PHE A 568 13.60 -40.47 40.23
N THR A 569 12.55 -39.97 39.58
CA THR A 569 12.68 -38.97 38.50
C THR A 569 12.25 -37.60 39.02
N VAL A 570 12.98 -36.55 38.63
CA VAL A 570 12.65 -35.15 38.94
C VAL A 570 12.48 -34.39 37.63
N THR A 571 11.29 -33.85 37.39
CA THR A 571 10.99 -33.00 36.24
C THR A 571 10.79 -31.57 36.71
N GLY A 572 11.74 -30.70 36.36
CA GLY A 572 11.66 -29.28 36.71
C GLY A 572 10.60 -28.53 35.90
N ALA A 573 9.89 -27.60 36.55
CA ALA A 573 8.84 -26.82 35.89
C ALA A 573 9.41 -26.01 34.70
N GLY A 574 8.76 -26.10 33.53
CA GLY A 574 9.21 -25.46 32.29
C GLY A 574 10.24 -26.25 31.47
N MET A 575 10.69 -27.43 31.93
CA MET A 575 11.55 -28.32 31.13
C MET A 575 10.80 -29.01 29.97
N ASP A 576 9.47 -28.99 29.99
CA ASP A 576 8.55 -29.45 28.94
C ASP A 576 8.49 -28.51 27.71
N ASN A 577 9.05 -27.30 27.83
CA ASN A 577 8.98 -26.25 26.82
C ASN A 577 9.91 -26.55 25.62
N THR A 578 9.42 -27.31 24.64
CA THR A 578 10.15 -27.71 23.43
C THR A 578 10.41 -26.58 22.43
N SER A 579 9.70 -25.45 22.55
CA SER A 579 9.85 -24.26 21.68
C SER A 579 9.96 -22.99 22.54
N PRO A 580 11.11 -22.78 23.20
CA PRO A 580 11.32 -21.65 24.10
C PRO A 580 11.51 -20.33 23.33
N VAL A 581 11.06 -19.24 23.96
CA VAL A 581 11.11 -17.86 23.44
C VAL A 581 12.00 -17.02 24.34
N GLN A 582 12.58 -15.93 23.84
CA GLN A 582 13.52 -15.12 24.64
C GLN A 582 12.85 -14.61 25.92
N GLY A 583 13.46 -14.91 27.07
CA GLY A 583 12.92 -14.60 28.39
C GLY A 583 12.03 -15.67 29.03
N ASP A 584 11.67 -16.76 28.32
CA ASP A 584 11.05 -17.93 28.98
C ASP A 584 11.95 -18.42 30.13
N GLU A 585 11.33 -18.83 31.23
CA GLU A 585 12.00 -19.36 32.43
C GLU A 585 11.80 -20.88 32.56
N ARG A 586 12.72 -21.56 33.25
CA ARG A 586 12.52 -22.93 33.74
C ARG A 586 13.27 -23.18 35.04
N TRP A 587 12.88 -24.22 35.75
CA TRP A 587 13.61 -24.77 36.89
C TRP A 587 14.39 -26.01 36.44
N TYR A 588 15.70 -26.05 36.70
CA TYR A 588 16.57 -27.16 36.31
C TYR A 588 17.09 -27.90 37.56
N PRO A 589 16.80 -29.21 37.74
CA PRO A 589 17.30 -30.00 38.87
C PRO A 589 18.83 -30.06 38.93
N VAL A 590 19.39 -29.84 40.12
CA VAL A 590 20.87 -29.78 40.32
C VAL A 590 21.36 -30.88 41.25
N TYR A 591 20.72 -31.02 42.42
CA TYR A 591 21.08 -32.01 43.44
C TYR A 591 19.93 -32.20 44.43
N TRP A 592 20.04 -33.19 45.32
CA TRP A 592 19.13 -33.38 46.45
C TRP A 592 19.85 -33.75 47.75
N SER A 593 19.15 -33.61 48.87
CA SER A 593 19.65 -34.01 50.19
C SER A 593 18.50 -34.37 51.14
N THR A 594 18.80 -35.09 52.22
CA THR A 594 17.90 -35.23 53.39
C THR A 594 17.97 -34.02 54.33
N LYS A 595 18.92 -33.09 54.11
CA LYS A 595 19.12 -31.89 54.92
C LYS A 595 18.65 -30.64 54.17
N LYS A 596 18.00 -29.71 54.89
CA LYS A 596 17.49 -28.45 54.34
C LYS A 596 18.59 -27.51 53.83
N ASN A 597 19.74 -27.51 54.50
CA ASN A 597 20.90 -26.69 54.18
C ASN A 597 22.14 -27.62 54.07
N PRO A 598 22.34 -28.34 52.95
CA PRO A 598 23.43 -29.29 52.80
C PRO A 598 24.77 -28.59 52.54
N THR A 599 25.85 -29.11 53.12
CA THR A 599 27.22 -28.83 52.65
C THR A 599 27.46 -29.55 51.31
N THR A 600 28.54 -29.22 50.59
CA THR A 600 28.81 -29.80 49.25
C THR A 600 28.85 -31.33 49.27
N GLU A 601 29.41 -31.91 50.33
CA GLU A 601 29.53 -33.37 50.57
C GLU A 601 28.19 -34.03 50.95
N GLN A 602 27.11 -33.23 51.03
CA GLN A 602 25.75 -33.65 51.38
C GLN A 602 24.77 -33.40 50.22
N GLN A 603 25.29 -33.01 49.05
CA GLN A 603 24.54 -32.79 47.81
C GLN A 603 24.70 -34.00 46.90
N ASN A 604 23.59 -34.68 46.61
CA ASN A 604 23.58 -35.88 45.80
C ASN A 604 23.09 -35.53 44.39
N THR A 605 23.92 -35.78 43.38
CA THR A 605 23.60 -35.52 41.96
C THR A 605 22.93 -36.72 41.28
N THR A 606 23.09 -37.93 41.83
CA THR A 606 22.42 -39.15 41.39
C THR A 606 20.99 -39.21 41.92
N TRP A 607 20.00 -39.40 41.04
CA TRP A 607 18.58 -39.47 41.41
C TRP A 607 18.16 -40.86 41.92
N ARG A 608 18.88 -41.38 42.93
CA ARG A 608 18.55 -42.64 43.62
C ARG A 608 18.72 -42.51 45.13
N ILE A 609 17.86 -43.18 45.89
CA ILE A 609 17.83 -43.14 47.35
C ILE A 609 17.94 -44.54 47.96
N GLY A 610 18.82 -44.74 48.94
CA GLY A 610 19.09 -46.04 49.53
C GLY A 610 19.69 -45.95 50.94
N SER A 611 19.94 -47.09 51.58
CA SER A 611 20.61 -47.12 52.89
C SER A 611 21.63 -48.24 52.94
N GLY A 612 22.89 -47.92 53.19
CA GLY A 612 23.95 -48.92 53.36
C GLY A 612 23.64 -49.91 54.49
N LYS A 613 22.97 -49.45 55.54
CA LYS A 613 22.59 -50.25 56.73
C LYS A 613 21.12 -50.69 56.74
N GLY A 614 20.34 -50.29 55.75
CA GLY A 614 18.88 -50.49 55.68
C GLY A 614 18.10 -49.65 56.70
N ILE A 615 16.77 -49.70 56.60
CA ILE A 615 15.81 -49.10 57.53
C ILE A 615 14.72 -50.15 57.80
N LYS A 616 14.66 -50.63 59.04
CA LYS A 616 13.77 -51.73 59.44
C LYS A 616 12.45 -51.25 60.05
N ASP A 617 12.51 -50.16 60.83
CA ASP A 617 11.35 -49.52 61.42
C ASP A 617 10.75 -48.49 60.46
N GLY A 618 9.43 -48.55 60.26
CA GLY A 618 8.75 -47.69 59.29
C GLY A 618 8.63 -46.25 59.77
N ALA A 619 9.10 -45.29 58.96
CA ALA A 619 9.09 -43.86 59.27
C ALA A 619 9.05 -43.01 58.00
N SER A 620 8.56 -41.77 58.11
CA SER A 620 8.60 -40.79 57.02
C SER A 620 9.79 -39.84 57.18
N TYR A 621 10.48 -39.55 56.09
CA TYR A 621 11.72 -38.79 56.04
C TYR A 621 11.59 -37.60 55.07
N ASN A 622 12.14 -36.44 55.45
CA ASN A 622 12.20 -35.28 54.58
C ASN A 622 13.20 -35.48 53.44
N ILE A 623 12.85 -35.00 52.25
CA ILE A 623 13.76 -34.88 51.11
C ILE A 623 13.68 -33.46 50.52
N TYR A 624 14.84 -32.89 50.23
CA TYR A 624 15.02 -31.54 49.69
C TYR A 624 15.68 -31.69 48.32
N ILE A 625 14.89 -31.54 47.26
CA ILE A 625 15.33 -31.60 45.86
C ILE A 625 15.51 -30.16 45.38
N PHE A 626 16.73 -29.79 44.99
CA PHE A 626 17.11 -28.42 44.66
C PHE A 626 17.19 -28.22 43.15
N LEU A 627 16.61 -27.11 42.70
CA LEU A 627 16.58 -26.67 41.32
C LEU A 627 17.12 -25.24 41.23
N LYS A 628 17.91 -24.96 40.19
CA LYS A 628 18.32 -23.60 39.82
C LYS A 628 17.36 -23.03 38.78
N LYS A 629 17.09 -21.73 38.86
CA LYS A 629 16.35 -21.02 37.83
C LYS A 629 17.22 -20.78 36.60
N GLN A 630 16.69 -21.06 35.42
CA GLN A 630 17.29 -20.75 34.12
C GLN A 630 16.37 -19.87 33.29
N VAL A 631 16.95 -19.07 32.39
CA VAL A 631 16.25 -18.16 31.46
C VAL A 631 16.77 -18.39 30.05
N TYR A 632 15.87 -18.45 29.06
CA TYR A 632 16.26 -18.66 27.67
C TYR A 632 16.73 -17.34 27.04
N ASN A 633 18.01 -17.26 26.64
CA ASN A 633 18.61 -16.03 26.10
C ASN A 633 18.17 -15.72 24.64
N GLY A 634 17.44 -16.63 24.00
CA GLY A 634 17.06 -16.61 22.58
C GLY A 634 17.69 -17.73 21.74
N LYS A 635 18.78 -18.32 22.23
CA LYS A 635 19.58 -19.39 21.61
C LYS A 635 19.74 -20.61 22.52
N GLU A 636 19.95 -20.40 23.82
CA GLU A 636 20.15 -21.45 24.81
C GLU A 636 19.67 -21.03 26.21
N TRP A 637 19.64 -21.99 27.14
CA TRP A 637 19.19 -21.80 28.52
C TRP A 637 20.36 -21.46 29.44
N GLU A 638 20.43 -20.20 29.87
CA GLU A 638 21.45 -19.70 30.80
C GLU A 638 20.94 -19.72 32.25
N ASP A 639 21.85 -19.77 33.22
CA ASP A 639 21.48 -19.66 34.63
C ASP A 639 21.09 -18.23 35.00
N ALA A 640 20.03 -18.08 35.79
CA ALA A 640 19.61 -16.77 36.27
C ALA A 640 20.72 -16.10 37.10
N THR A 641 20.88 -14.78 36.93
CA THR A 641 21.83 -13.96 37.70
C THR A 641 21.06 -12.89 38.49
N PRO A 642 21.13 -12.86 39.84
CA PRO A 642 21.85 -13.80 40.71
C PRO A 642 21.26 -15.23 40.67
N GLN A 643 22.13 -16.21 40.95
CA GLN A 643 21.76 -17.64 41.00
C GLN A 643 20.64 -17.89 42.01
N ASP A 644 19.47 -18.26 41.52
CA ASP A 644 18.28 -18.53 42.32
C ASP A 644 18.08 -20.05 42.45
N ILE A 645 18.62 -20.62 43.54
CA ILE A 645 18.48 -22.04 43.88
C ILE A 645 17.39 -22.20 44.95
N LYS A 646 16.35 -22.97 44.63
CA LYS A 646 15.23 -23.29 45.53
C LYS A 646 14.98 -24.79 45.59
N TYR A 647 14.39 -25.29 46.67
CA TYR A 647 13.96 -26.68 46.78
C TYR A 647 12.45 -26.86 46.57
N ILE A 648 12.01 -28.03 46.08
CA ILE A 648 10.59 -28.34 45.88
C ILE A 648 9.88 -28.42 47.24
N THR A 649 8.77 -27.70 47.38
CA THR A 649 7.81 -27.82 48.49
C THR A 649 6.52 -28.47 48.01
N GLY A 650 5.92 -29.32 48.84
CA GLY A 650 4.55 -29.80 48.60
C GLY A 650 3.51 -28.67 48.72
N SER A 651 2.26 -28.95 48.37
CA SER A 651 1.15 -27.98 48.30
C SER A 651 0.82 -27.24 49.61
N ASN A 652 1.40 -27.66 50.73
CA ASN A 652 1.29 -27.06 52.06
C ASN A 652 2.53 -26.22 52.46
N GLY A 653 3.46 -25.97 51.54
CA GLY A 653 4.70 -25.23 51.78
C GLY A 653 5.78 -26.00 52.55
N LYS A 654 5.54 -27.26 52.94
CA LYS A 654 6.52 -28.11 53.63
C LYS A 654 7.45 -28.80 52.62
N ALA A 655 8.57 -29.33 53.13
CA ALA A 655 9.46 -30.19 52.35
C ALA A 655 8.70 -31.44 51.84
N LEU A 656 9.18 -32.03 50.74
CA LEU A 656 8.71 -33.34 50.30
C LEU A 656 9.10 -34.41 51.33
N THR A 657 8.32 -35.50 51.38
CA THR A 657 8.58 -36.62 52.29
C THR A 657 8.36 -37.95 51.58
N PHE A 658 9.29 -38.90 51.75
CA PHE A 658 9.09 -40.30 51.38
C PHE A 658 8.88 -41.13 52.65
N THR A 659 8.29 -42.33 52.51
CA THR A 659 8.05 -43.23 53.65
C THR A 659 8.81 -44.54 53.50
N ALA A 660 9.57 -44.91 54.52
CA ALA A 660 10.06 -46.27 54.68
C ALA A 660 8.92 -47.15 55.23
N ALA A 661 8.64 -48.26 54.56
CA ALA A 661 7.81 -49.33 55.12
C ALA A 661 8.60 -50.08 56.20
N SER A 662 7.92 -50.54 57.25
CA SER A 662 8.51 -51.50 58.18
C SER A 662 8.82 -52.83 57.48
N ILE A 663 9.91 -53.47 57.90
CA ILE A 663 10.40 -54.75 57.37
C ILE A 663 10.38 -55.76 58.52
N SER A 664 9.63 -56.86 58.37
CA SER A 664 9.58 -57.91 59.39
C SER A 664 10.90 -58.67 59.49
N ASP A 665 11.19 -59.27 60.66
CA ASP A 665 12.37 -60.13 60.85
C ASP A 665 12.50 -61.22 59.78
N LYS A 666 11.35 -61.77 59.35
CA LYS A 666 11.29 -62.79 58.30
C LYS A 666 11.76 -62.26 56.94
N GLU A 667 11.33 -61.06 56.55
CA GLU A 667 11.72 -60.44 55.28
C GLU A 667 13.17 -59.96 55.32
N TRP A 668 13.59 -59.35 56.43
CA TRP A 668 14.97 -58.90 56.64
C TRP A 668 15.95 -60.07 56.54
N ASN A 669 15.69 -61.15 57.27
CA ASN A 669 16.57 -62.33 57.27
C ASN A 669 16.54 -63.08 55.93
N ALA A 670 15.42 -63.07 55.20
CA ALA A 670 15.36 -63.64 53.85
C ALA A 670 16.25 -62.87 52.86
N TYR A 671 16.22 -61.54 52.88
CA TYR A 671 17.07 -60.71 52.02
C TYR A 671 18.56 -60.86 52.34
N ILE A 672 18.94 -60.92 53.62
CA ILE A 672 20.33 -61.16 54.03
C ILE A 672 20.80 -62.57 53.61
N ALA A 673 19.93 -63.59 53.72
CA ALA A 673 20.24 -64.93 53.22
C ALA A 673 20.43 -64.96 51.70
N GLU A 674 19.62 -64.21 50.95
CA GLU A 674 19.72 -64.07 49.49
C GLU A 674 21.06 -63.43 49.07
N LEU A 675 21.50 -62.34 49.72
CA LEU A 675 22.84 -61.79 49.49
C LEU A 675 23.96 -62.78 49.82
N SER A 676 23.84 -63.55 50.90
CA SER A 676 24.88 -64.49 51.33
C SER A 676 25.16 -65.65 50.36
N GLY A 677 24.30 -65.83 49.33
CA GLY A 677 24.53 -66.78 48.25
C GLY A 677 25.45 -66.28 47.13
N THR A 678 25.89 -65.02 47.15
CA THR A 678 26.73 -64.40 46.11
C THR A 678 27.88 -63.59 46.73
N PRO A 679 29.09 -63.56 46.13
CA PRO A 679 30.21 -62.82 46.70
C PRO A 679 29.97 -61.31 46.76
N ILE A 680 30.19 -60.72 47.94
CA ILE A 680 30.28 -59.28 48.14
C ILE A 680 31.76 -58.89 47.98
N PRO A 681 32.12 -57.83 47.24
CA PRO A 681 33.49 -57.29 47.22
C PRO A 681 33.88 -56.77 48.61
N ASP A 682 35.11 -57.02 49.04
CA ASP A 682 35.56 -56.72 50.41
C ASP A 682 35.41 -55.23 50.78
N ASN A 683 34.96 -54.99 52.02
CA ASN A 683 34.96 -53.68 52.67
C ASN A 683 35.40 -53.84 54.14
N ASP A 684 36.60 -54.39 54.34
CA ASP A 684 37.35 -54.25 55.58
C ASP A 684 38.35 -53.09 55.42
N GLY A 685 38.50 -52.28 56.47
CA GLY A 685 39.07 -50.94 56.34
C GLY A 685 40.53 -50.77 56.82
N ASP A 686 41.02 -49.57 56.48
CA ASP A 686 42.22 -48.86 56.95
C ASP A 686 43.48 -48.85 56.04
N ASN A 687 43.96 -47.62 55.84
CA ASN A 687 45.30 -47.17 55.46
C ASN A 687 45.97 -47.62 54.13
N GLY A 688 46.14 -46.66 53.20
CA GLY A 688 47.42 -46.54 52.49
C GLY A 688 47.44 -46.25 50.98
N GLY A 689 47.23 -44.99 50.58
CA GLY A 689 48.04 -44.39 49.49
C GLY A 689 47.49 -44.36 48.05
N ASN A 690 47.10 -43.15 47.62
CA ASN A 690 47.39 -42.57 46.30
C ASN A 690 47.03 -43.39 45.02
N GLY A 691 45.82 -43.18 44.46
CA GLY A 691 45.36 -43.83 43.21
C GLY A 691 44.62 -42.93 42.20
N GLY A 692 43.67 -42.10 42.64
CA GLY A 692 42.98 -41.09 41.81
C GLY A 692 41.76 -41.57 41.00
N SER A 693 40.96 -40.60 40.53
CA SER A 693 39.72 -40.75 39.72
C SER A 693 38.52 -41.41 40.43
N GLY A 694 37.75 -40.59 41.15
CA GLY A 694 36.68 -41.03 42.06
C GLY A 694 35.38 -41.54 41.44
N ASP A 695 34.62 -42.19 42.31
CA ASP A 695 33.22 -42.60 42.20
C ASP A 695 32.59 -42.42 43.59
N ASP A 696 31.98 -41.26 43.86
CA ASP A 696 31.32 -40.94 45.14
C ASP A 696 30.11 -40.02 44.85
N ALA A 697 28.93 -40.61 44.70
CA ALA A 697 27.69 -39.88 44.38
C ALA A 697 26.42 -40.55 44.96
N ASP A 698 26.57 -41.32 46.04
CA ASP A 698 25.51 -42.14 46.65
C ASP A 698 25.13 -41.71 48.07
N ALA A 699 23.84 -41.48 48.27
CA ALA A 699 23.31 -41.09 49.57
C ALA A 699 23.20 -42.29 50.53
N GLU A 700 24.13 -42.45 51.48
CA GLU A 700 23.85 -43.28 52.66
C GLU A 700 22.83 -42.57 53.56
N LEU A 701 21.62 -43.12 53.70
CA LEU A 701 20.61 -42.66 54.64
C LEU A 701 21.03 -42.83 56.11
N THR A 702 21.85 -41.90 56.59
CA THR A 702 22.18 -41.73 58.01
C THR A 702 21.09 -40.92 58.72
N ALA A 703 20.50 -41.51 59.77
CA ALA A 703 19.35 -40.91 60.46
C ALA A 703 19.74 -39.63 61.22
N THR A 704 19.27 -38.48 60.74
CA THR A 704 19.29 -37.22 61.52
C THR A 704 18.09 -37.23 62.47
N ALA A 705 18.33 -37.08 63.78
CA ALA A 705 17.27 -37.12 64.78
C ALA A 705 16.21 -36.04 64.53
N ALA A 706 14.94 -36.38 64.77
CA ALA A 706 13.83 -35.46 64.57
C ALA A 706 13.99 -34.22 65.46
N ALA A 707 13.99 -33.04 64.84
CA ALA A 707 13.98 -31.76 65.53
C ALA A 707 12.62 -31.57 66.22
N SER A 708 12.53 -31.96 67.49
CA SER A 708 11.34 -31.74 68.31
C SER A 708 11.14 -30.24 68.52
N GLU A 709 10.03 -29.71 68.03
CA GLU A 709 9.60 -28.35 68.34
C GLU A 709 9.36 -28.24 69.85
N LYS A 710 10.28 -27.57 70.55
CA LYS A 710 10.07 -27.17 71.94
C LYS A 710 10.53 -25.73 72.15
N ASP A 711 9.60 -24.83 71.87
CA ASP A 711 9.71 -23.42 72.26
C ASP A 711 9.96 -23.30 73.77
N ALA A 712 10.88 -22.41 74.12
CA ALA A 712 11.26 -22.04 75.47
C ALA A 712 11.55 -20.52 75.53
N GLY A 713 10.69 -19.73 74.88
CA GLY A 713 10.90 -18.30 74.65
C GLY A 713 10.64 -17.37 75.85
N SER A 714 10.62 -16.07 75.53
CA SER A 714 10.43 -14.93 76.43
C SER A 714 11.68 -14.61 77.29
N LYS A 715 12.18 -13.38 77.31
CA LYS A 715 11.43 -12.11 77.46
C LYS A 715 11.78 -11.10 76.35
N SER A 716 10.97 -10.07 76.04
CA SER A 716 9.88 -9.50 76.85
C SER A 716 8.78 -8.76 76.06
N LYS A 717 7.56 -8.81 76.61
CA LYS A 717 6.40 -7.90 76.44
C LYS A 717 5.69 -7.81 75.08
N SER A 718 4.37 -7.99 75.15
CA SER A 718 3.38 -7.84 74.08
C SER A 718 2.18 -7.00 74.56
N ALA A 719 1.50 -6.31 73.64
CA ALA A 719 0.09 -5.91 73.75
C ALA A 719 -0.47 -5.43 72.39
N VAL A 720 -1.59 -6.03 71.95
CA VAL A 720 -2.81 -5.37 71.37
C VAL A 720 -2.57 -4.26 70.31
N SER A 721 -2.73 -4.45 68.98
CA SER A 721 -3.94 -4.83 68.18
C SER A 721 -5.10 -3.82 68.35
N THR A 722 -5.75 -3.23 67.34
CA THR A 722 -6.37 -3.76 66.09
C THR A 722 -6.64 -2.65 65.05
N ALA A 723 -6.88 -3.03 63.78
CA ALA A 723 -7.47 -2.22 62.67
C ALA A 723 -6.61 -1.06 62.11
N ASP A 724 -6.73 -0.64 60.83
CA ASP A 724 -7.63 -1.08 59.74
C ASP A 724 -6.90 -1.15 58.36
N GLU A 725 -7.64 -1.40 57.27
CA GLU A 725 -7.14 -1.90 55.97
C GLU A 725 -6.42 -0.92 55.00
N SER A 726 -5.98 -1.50 53.87
CA SER A 726 -5.12 -0.95 52.77
C SER A 726 -5.95 -0.23 51.67
N PRO A 727 -5.41 0.23 50.50
CA PRO A 727 -4.02 0.23 50.01
C PRO A 727 -3.53 1.54 49.33
N ILE A 728 -2.20 1.63 49.10
CA ILE A 728 -1.48 2.36 48.02
C ILE A 728 0.01 1.95 48.18
N GLY A 729 0.84 1.79 47.14
CA GLY A 729 0.67 1.99 45.71
C GLY A 729 2.04 2.37 45.10
N THR A 730 2.80 1.38 44.62
CA THR A 730 4.22 1.57 44.25
C THR A 730 4.42 2.23 42.89
N MET A 731 4.98 3.44 42.86
CA MET A 731 5.48 4.10 41.64
C MET A 731 6.90 4.66 41.81
N SER A 732 7.91 3.82 41.53
CA SER A 732 9.33 4.20 41.48
C SER A 732 10.07 3.46 40.35
N ALA A 733 9.50 3.43 39.14
CA ALA A 733 10.03 2.63 38.02
C ALA A 733 9.72 3.20 36.62
N LEU A 734 10.05 4.48 36.34
CA LEU A 734 9.96 5.04 34.98
C LEU A 734 10.78 6.35 34.82
N ALA A 735 12.10 6.24 34.70
CA ALA A 735 13.00 7.40 34.55
C ALA A 735 14.34 7.09 33.82
N ALA A 736 14.34 6.19 32.84
CA ALA A 736 15.58 5.77 32.15
C ALA A 736 15.42 5.47 30.63
N LEU A 737 14.41 6.04 29.96
CA LEU A 737 14.24 5.93 28.50
C LEU A 737 13.31 7.04 27.95
N SER A 738 13.86 8.21 27.63
CA SER A 738 13.37 9.11 26.56
C SER A 738 14.25 10.36 26.46
N LEU A 739 15.00 10.49 25.37
CA LEU A 739 15.65 11.72 24.94
C LEU A 739 15.50 11.83 23.42
N LEU A 740 14.31 12.25 22.94
CA LEU A 740 14.09 12.84 21.60
C LEU A 740 12.60 13.18 21.34
N ALA A 741 12.12 14.32 21.86
CA ALA A 741 11.05 15.16 21.27
C ALA A 741 10.77 16.37 22.18
N GLY A 742 11.16 17.58 21.76
CA GLY A 742 10.89 18.80 22.52
C GLY A 742 9.47 19.32 22.30
N GLY A 743 8.53 18.99 23.20
CA GLY A 743 7.22 19.64 23.30
C GLY A 743 7.27 20.86 24.22
N TYR A 744 6.82 22.03 23.75
CA TYR A 744 6.86 23.28 24.53
C TYR A 744 5.89 23.27 25.72
N ILE A 745 6.34 23.76 26.87
CA ILE A 745 5.50 23.90 28.07
C ILE A 745 4.70 25.22 28.01
N VAL A 746 3.36 25.13 28.05
CA VAL A 746 2.48 26.29 28.27
C VAL A 746 2.11 26.37 29.75
N VAL A 747 2.71 27.29 30.49
CA VAL A 747 2.43 27.49 31.92
C VAL A 747 1.18 28.35 32.12
N ARG A 748 0.06 27.73 32.53
CA ARG A 748 -1.04 28.45 33.19
C ARG A 748 -1.02 28.20 34.69
N LYS A 749 -0.58 29.18 35.48
CA LYS A 749 -0.83 29.21 36.93
C LYS A 749 -2.35 29.30 37.17
N ARG A 750 -2.93 28.35 37.90
CA ARG A 750 -4.15 28.64 38.67
C ARG A 750 -3.75 29.26 40.02
N LYS A 751 -4.57 30.18 40.53
CA LYS A 751 -4.45 30.67 41.91
C LYS A 751 -4.92 29.58 42.89
N LYS A 752 -4.48 29.74 44.14
CA LYS A 752 -4.97 29.01 45.31
C LYS A 752 -6.47 29.27 45.50
N GLU A 753 -7.21 28.25 45.91
CA GLU A 753 -8.59 28.36 46.39
C GLU A 753 -8.62 28.91 47.82
N GLU A 754 -9.74 29.53 48.20
CA GLU A 754 -10.16 29.68 49.60
C GLU A 754 -11.65 29.35 49.70
N LEU A 755 -11.97 28.43 50.62
CA LEU A 755 -13.30 27.92 51.03
C LEU A 755 -14.10 27.16 49.96
#